data_AF-A0A7C0VXB4-F1
#
_entry.id   AF-A0A7C0VXB4-F1
#
_cell.length_a   1.000
_cell.length_b   1.000
_cell.length_c   1.000
_cell.angle_alpha   90.00
_cell.angle_beta   90.00
_cell.angle_gamma   90.00
#
_symmetry.space_group_name_H-M   'P 1'
#
loop_
_entity.id
_entity.type
_entity.pdbx_description
1 polymer ?
#
loop_
_entity_poly.entity_id
_entity_poly.type
_entity_poly.pdbx_seq_one_letter_code
_entity_poly.pdbx_strand_id
1 'polypeptide(L)'
;MLRERRESLFMLLHRYLGLGRRFLLSSDLWDEFQRFCESREGGSMCDSGLARIIGAAQEAALEAPWFYLAVRPRVARWFYLRFHLDSMEYQEISAGEFLAFKERLATDRAFADPWVLEIDLGPFGREFPKLKESRSIGRGVEFLNRRLSSQLFQELGKGDQRLLDFLRVHQARGRQLMLNGLIRDVTQLRRALRRAEDYLSTQPPDAGWEQVGHTLHSLGFEPGWGRAAERMRDTLNLLTDILEAPEPGSLGRFLGRIPMIFSIAIFSPHGFFGQSKVLGLPDTGGQVVYILDQVRALEKEMRRRIAEQGIDIEPQIVVVTRLIPEARGTTCDERMEHIIGTEHARILRVPFRRPDGNVLPQWISRFEVWPYLEEFAMEAETELLAELGGRPDLIIGNYSDGNLVATLLAQRLHVTQCNIAHALEKPKYLYSDLYWQQNESQYHFSCQFTADLIAMNASDFIIASTYQEIAGREDGQGQYESYSAFTMPGLYRVVSGIDLFDPKFNIVSPGADAGVYFPYTEQDRRLTGLHTEIEDLIFGGPRADARGVLDDRDKPLLFTMARLDRIKNIAGLVDWFGSDPALRESANLLVVAGHVDAANSDDREEQEQIGRMHELMERHGLDSQVRWLGLHLEKNLSGELYRYVADRRGAFVQPALFEAFGLTVVEAMASGLPTFATRYGGPLEIIEHGCSGFHIDPNHGEEASRMVEEFFARCAKEPGYWGQLSQGAIARVRSRYTWELYAERMMTLSRIYGFWKYVTNLERDEIRRYLEMLYTLQFRPLAHAMLPPD
;
A
#
# COMPACT_ATOMS: atom_id res chain seq x y z
N MET A 1 -22.18 19.69 30.06
CA MET A 1 -22.24 18.26 29.66
C MET A 1 -21.61 17.30 30.68
N LEU A 2 -20.27 17.15 30.78
CA LEU A 2 -19.66 16.15 31.70
C LEU A 2 -19.96 16.43 33.19
N ARG A 3 -20.06 17.70 33.59
CA ARG A 3 -20.44 18.10 34.97
C ARG A 3 -21.91 17.82 35.32
N GLU A 4 -22.81 17.83 34.35
CA GLU A 4 -24.25 17.64 34.56
C GLU A 4 -24.64 16.16 34.72
N ARG A 5 -23.71 15.23 34.41
CA ARG A 5 -23.92 13.78 34.42
C ARG A 5 -22.79 13.04 35.14
N ARG A 6 -22.28 13.66 36.20
CA ARG A 6 -21.13 13.18 36.98
C ARG A 6 -21.33 11.76 37.52
N GLU A 7 -22.52 11.45 38.02
CA GLU A 7 -22.85 10.12 38.56
C GLU A 7 -22.79 9.02 37.49
N SER A 8 -23.50 9.19 36.37
CA SER A 8 -23.47 8.22 35.27
C SER A 8 -22.07 8.05 34.65
N LEU A 9 -21.27 9.12 34.57
CA LEU A 9 -19.88 9.03 34.11
C LEU A 9 -19.01 8.27 35.12
N PHE A 10 -19.17 8.53 36.42
CA PHE A 10 -18.46 7.81 37.48
C PHE A 10 -18.76 6.31 37.41
N MET A 11 -20.04 5.93 37.25
CA MET A 11 -20.47 4.54 37.12
C MET A 11 -19.88 3.87 35.86
N LEU A 12 -19.88 4.56 34.71
CA LEU A 12 -19.27 4.03 33.49
C LEU A 12 -17.77 3.79 33.65
N LEU A 13 -17.03 4.75 34.22
CA LEU A 13 -15.59 4.59 34.45
C LEU A 13 -15.29 3.45 35.43
N HIS A 14 -16.14 3.25 36.44
CA HIS A 14 -16.04 2.10 37.34
C HIS A 14 -16.32 0.77 36.64
N ARG A 15 -17.26 0.74 35.69
CA ARG A 15 -17.49 -0.47 34.87
C ARG A 15 -16.28 -0.83 34.03
N TYR A 16 -15.63 0.16 33.39
CA TYR A 16 -14.40 -0.09 32.65
C TYR A 16 -13.28 -0.64 33.54
N LEU A 17 -13.10 -0.12 34.76
CA LEU A 17 -12.15 -0.68 35.73
C LEU A 17 -12.53 -2.10 36.15
N GLY A 18 -13.83 -2.36 36.30
CA GLY A 18 -14.38 -3.68 36.63
C GLY A 18 -14.07 -4.76 35.60
N LEU A 19 -13.69 -4.40 34.37
CA LEU A 19 -13.22 -5.36 33.35
C LEU A 19 -11.86 -5.99 33.72
N GLY A 20 -11.11 -5.40 34.66
CA GLY A 20 -9.85 -5.96 35.15
C GLY A 20 -8.69 -5.92 34.15
N ARG A 21 -8.82 -5.15 33.06
CA ARG A 21 -7.78 -4.97 32.04
C ARG A 21 -7.12 -3.59 32.17
N ARG A 22 -5.80 -3.53 32.00
CA ARG A 22 -5.03 -2.27 32.02
C ARG A 22 -5.21 -1.43 30.74
N PHE A 23 -5.47 -2.10 29.62
CA PHE A 23 -5.70 -1.47 28.33
C PHE A 23 -7.03 -1.96 27.78
N LEU A 24 -7.81 -1.03 27.23
CA LEU A 24 -9.09 -1.31 26.57
C LEU A 24 -9.01 -0.76 25.15
N LEU A 25 -9.50 -1.54 24.18
CA LEU A 25 -9.62 -1.12 22.80
C LEU A 25 -10.97 -0.45 22.53
N SER A 26 -11.10 0.14 21.34
CA SER A 26 -12.35 0.77 20.90
C SER A 26 -13.57 -0.15 21.03
N SER A 27 -13.45 -1.43 20.66
CA SER A 27 -14.54 -2.41 20.82
C SER A 27 -14.88 -2.68 22.28
N ASP A 28 -13.88 -2.88 23.15
CA ASP A 28 -14.12 -3.08 24.59
C ASP A 28 -14.85 -1.87 25.20
N LEU A 29 -14.45 -0.66 24.80
CA LEU A 29 -15.06 0.59 25.25
C LEU A 29 -16.51 0.71 24.75
N TRP A 30 -16.73 0.46 23.45
CA TRP A 30 -18.04 0.61 22.83
C TRP A 30 -19.04 -0.43 23.30
N ASP A 31 -18.64 -1.70 23.36
CA ASP A 31 -19.52 -2.80 23.79
C ASP A 31 -19.96 -2.63 25.24
N GLU A 32 -19.03 -2.29 26.13
CA GLU A 32 -19.36 -2.06 27.55
C GLU A 32 -20.19 -0.77 27.73
N PHE A 33 -19.98 0.24 26.88
CA PHE A 33 -20.85 1.41 26.84
C PHE A 33 -22.27 1.08 26.39
N GLN A 34 -22.45 0.24 25.36
CA GLN A 34 -23.76 -0.22 24.90
C GLN A 34 -24.49 -1.02 26.00
N ARG A 35 -23.79 -1.94 26.68
CA ARG A 35 -24.35 -2.67 27.84
C ARG A 35 -24.70 -1.74 29.00
N PHE A 36 -23.87 -0.72 29.26
CA PHE A 36 -24.19 0.29 30.27
C PHE A 36 -25.44 1.07 29.88
N CYS A 37 -25.60 1.36 28.61
CA CYS A 37 -26.75 2.03 28.02
C CYS A 37 -28.08 1.29 28.20
N GLU A 38 -28.05 -0.03 28.07
CA GLU A 38 -29.21 -0.90 28.34
C GLU A 38 -29.56 -0.98 29.83
N SER A 39 -28.65 -0.54 30.71
CA SER A 39 -28.85 -0.54 32.15
C SER A 39 -29.71 0.65 32.61
N ARG A 40 -30.39 0.49 33.75
CA ARG A 40 -31.25 1.54 34.35
C ARG A 40 -30.46 2.82 34.68
N GLU A 41 -29.15 2.70 34.91
CA GLU A 41 -28.23 3.77 35.29
C GLU A 41 -27.67 4.52 34.06
N GLY A 42 -27.63 3.85 32.90
CA GLY A 42 -27.05 4.37 31.67
C GLY A 42 -28.04 4.78 30.59
N GLY A 43 -29.34 4.46 30.72
CA GLY A 43 -30.36 4.76 29.71
C GLY A 43 -30.47 6.24 29.29
N SER A 44 -30.06 7.20 30.13
CA SER A 44 -30.02 8.61 29.74
C SER A 44 -28.81 8.98 28.86
N MET A 45 -27.76 8.14 28.83
CA MET A 45 -26.44 8.42 28.25
C MET A 45 -26.29 8.03 26.78
N CYS A 46 -27.21 7.22 26.24
CA CYS A 46 -27.11 6.62 24.91
C CYS A 46 -27.17 7.64 23.78
N ASP A 47 -28.00 8.67 23.95
CA ASP A 47 -28.13 9.78 22.99
C ASP A 47 -27.40 11.04 23.46
N SER A 48 -26.30 10.87 24.18
CA SER A 48 -25.52 11.99 24.73
C SER A 48 -24.26 12.29 23.93
N GLY A 49 -23.67 13.46 24.16
CA GLY A 49 -22.33 13.79 23.65
C GLY A 49 -21.23 12.90 24.25
N LEU A 50 -21.48 12.18 25.36
CA LEU A 50 -20.55 11.15 25.83
C LEU A 50 -20.53 9.95 24.89
N ALA A 51 -21.69 9.51 24.37
CA ALA A 51 -21.74 8.43 23.38
C ALA A 51 -20.87 8.75 22.16
N ARG A 52 -20.87 10.02 21.71
CA ARG A 52 -19.98 10.48 20.63
C ARG A 52 -18.49 10.43 21.00
N ILE A 53 -18.13 10.75 22.25
CA ILE A 53 -16.74 10.69 22.71
C ILE A 53 -16.28 9.23 22.83
N ILE A 54 -17.09 8.36 23.43
CA ILE A 54 -16.77 6.94 23.60
C ILE A 54 -16.75 6.22 22.25
N GLY A 55 -17.70 6.50 21.35
CA GLY A 55 -17.69 5.96 19.99
C GLY A 55 -16.53 6.47 19.13
N ALA A 56 -15.92 7.60 19.49
CA ALA A 56 -14.69 8.09 18.88
C ALA A 56 -13.41 7.68 19.64
N ALA A 57 -13.53 7.01 20.79
CA ALA A 57 -12.39 6.56 21.57
C ALA A 57 -11.74 5.36 20.88
N GLN A 58 -10.42 5.43 20.73
CA GLN A 58 -9.65 4.38 20.05
C GLN A 58 -9.03 3.42 21.06
N GLU A 59 -8.58 3.96 22.21
CA GLU A 59 -8.06 3.15 23.31
C GLU A 59 -8.15 3.89 24.65
N ALA A 60 -8.15 3.12 25.73
CA ALA A 60 -8.00 3.61 27.10
C ALA A 60 -6.90 2.86 27.84
N ALA A 61 -6.23 3.56 28.75
CA ALA A 61 -5.23 3.02 29.67
C ALA A 61 -5.66 3.33 31.11
N LEU A 62 -5.63 2.32 31.98
CA LEU A 62 -6.28 2.39 33.29
C LEU A 62 -5.36 1.91 34.42
N GLU A 63 -5.25 2.72 35.46
CA GLU A 63 -4.70 2.34 36.77
C GLU A 63 -5.27 3.27 37.83
N ALA A 64 -6.12 2.74 38.72
CA ALA A 64 -6.75 3.56 39.75
C ALA A 64 -5.70 4.35 40.56
N PRO A 65 -5.91 5.66 40.78
CA PRO A 65 -7.14 6.44 40.57
C PRO A 65 -7.25 7.10 39.17
N TRP A 66 -6.44 6.71 38.19
CA TRP A 66 -6.35 7.36 36.89
C TRP A 66 -6.97 6.55 35.74
N PHE A 67 -7.67 7.26 34.85
CA PHE A 67 -8.21 6.74 33.60
C PHE A 67 -7.78 7.65 32.45
N TYR A 68 -7.03 7.11 31.50
CA TYR A 68 -6.50 7.83 30.34
C TYR A 68 -7.23 7.37 29.07
N LEU A 69 -7.58 8.30 28.20
CA LEU A 69 -8.40 8.05 27.00
C LEU A 69 -7.79 8.74 25.78
N ALA A 70 -7.56 7.98 24.72
CA ALA A 70 -7.20 8.51 23.41
C ALA A 70 -8.47 8.60 22.54
N VAL A 71 -8.81 9.81 22.09
CA VAL A 71 -10.03 10.07 21.33
C VAL A 71 -9.70 10.62 19.96
N ARG A 72 -10.33 10.03 18.95
CA ARG A 72 -10.17 10.38 17.54
C ARG A 72 -11.50 10.90 16.97
N PRO A 73 -11.90 12.14 17.27
CA PRO A 73 -13.20 12.68 16.88
C PRO A 73 -13.41 12.79 15.36
N ARG A 74 -12.31 12.88 14.60
CA ARG A 74 -12.31 12.95 13.13
C ARG A 74 -11.03 12.30 12.62
N VAL A 75 -11.03 11.97 11.34
CA VAL A 75 -9.86 11.49 10.63
C VAL A 75 -8.64 12.38 10.89
N ALA A 76 -7.52 11.78 11.31
CA ALA A 76 -6.25 12.46 11.58
C ALA A 76 -6.30 13.53 12.69
N ARG A 77 -7.35 13.54 13.52
CA ARG A 77 -7.50 14.50 14.63
C ARG A 77 -7.61 13.72 15.92
N TRP A 78 -6.67 13.97 16.83
CA TRP A 78 -6.52 13.28 18.10
C TRP A 78 -6.49 14.28 19.23
N PHE A 79 -7.07 13.90 20.36
CA PHE A 79 -6.82 14.53 21.65
C PHE A 79 -6.79 13.44 22.72
N TYR A 80 -6.08 13.73 23.80
CA TYR A 80 -5.84 12.78 24.88
C TYR A 80 -6.40 13.38 26.17
N LEU A 81 -7.13 12.57 26.93
CA LEU A 81 -7.71 12.99 28.19
C LEU A 81 -7.19 12.11 29.33
N ARG A 82 -7.03 12.69 30.51
CA ARG A 82 -6.93 11.95 31.77
C ARG A 82 -8.06 12.32 32.70
N PHE A 83 -8.54 11.35 33.46
CA PHE A 83 -9.57 11.49 34.48
C PHE A 83 -9.04 10.96 35.81
N HIS A 84 -9.29 11.71 36.88
CA HIS A 84 -9.11 11.23 38.25
C HIS A 84 -10.45 10.70 38.77
N LEU A 85 -10.50 9.42 39.13
CA LEU A 85 -11.75 8.71 39.43
C LEU A 85 -12.43 9.21 40.71
N ASP A 86 -11.67 9.54 41.75
CA ASP A 86 -12.26 10.01 43.02
C ASP A 86 -12.76 11.46 42.94
N SER A 87 -11.94 12.38 42.39
CA SER A 87 -12.34 13.78 42.26
C SER A 87 -13.29 14.02 41.08
N MET A 88 -13.32 13.11 40.10
CA MET A 88 -14.01 13.25 38.81
C MET A 88 -13.56 14.48 38.01
N GLU A 89 -12.32 14.92 38.24
CA GLU A 89 -11.67 15.95 37.44
C GLU A 89 -11.06 15.34 36.18
N TYR A 90 -11.05 16.11 35.10
CA TYR A 90 -10.43 15.70 33.84
C TYR A 90 -9.58 16.82 33.25
N GLN A 91 -8.57 16.43 32.47
CA GLN A 91 -7.66 17.35 31.81
C GLN A 91 -7.29 16.80 30.42
N GLU A 92 -7.18 17.70 29.44
CA GLU A 92 -6.54 17.40 28.15
C GLU A 92 -5.02 17.40 28.31
N ILE A 93 -4.38 16.34 27.83
CA ILE A 93 -2.95 16.08 27.97
C ILE A 93 -2.29 15.93 26.60
N SER A 94 -0.96 16.00 26.57
CA SER A 94 -0.20 15.74 25.36
C SER A 94 -0.17 14.26 24.99
N ALA A 95 0.14 13.95 23.74
CA ALA A 95 0.42 12.57 23.30
C ALA A 95 1.56 11.97 24.13
N GLY A 96 2.62 12.74 24.40
CA GLY A 96 3.76 12.30 25.20
C GLY A 96 3.36 11.88 26.62
N GLU A 97 2.51 12.65 27.30
CA GLU A 97 2.00 12.31 28.63
C GLU A 97 1.14 11.04 28.63
N PHE A 98 0.31 10.86 27.60
CA PHE A 98 -0.49 9.65 27.43
C PHE A 98 0.38 8.42 27.19
N LEU A 99 1.38 8.53 26.32
CA LEU A 99 2.34 7.46 26.01
C LEU A 99 3.20 7.09 27.21
N ALA A 100 3.70 8.07 27.98
CA ALA A 100 4.44 7.84 29.21
C ALA A 100 3.64 7.03 30.24
N PHE A 101 2.33 7.29 30.34
CA PHE A 101 1.44 6.53 31.20
C PHE A 101 1.28 5.07 30.71
N LYS A 102 1.15 4.85 29.40
CA LYS A 102 1.13 3.50 28.81
C LYS A 102 2.43 2.73 29.10
N GLU A 103 3.59 3.38 28.96
CA GLU A 103 4.89 2.77 29.24
C GLU A 103 5.00 2.28 30.70
N ARG A 104 4.56 3.11 31.65
CA ARG A 104 4.53 2.75 33.07
C ARG A 104 3.69 1.50 33.31
N LEU A 105 2.51 1.44 32.70
CA LEU A 105 1.59 0.31 32.84
C LEU A 105 2.07 -0.98 32.17
N ALA A 106 2.77 -0.88 31.05
CA ALA A 106 3.26 -2.03 30.33
C ALA A 106 4.53 -2.64 30.95
N THR A 107 5.35 -1.83 31.62
CA THR A 107 6.65 -2.26 32.16
C THR A 107 6.66 -2.50 33.67
N ASP A 108 5.56 -2.19 34.38
CA ASP A 108 5.47 -2.21 35.85
C ASP A 108 6.59 -1.41 36.55
N ARG A 109 7.25 -0.48 35.84
CA ARG A 109 8.31 0.36 36.38
C ARG A 109 7.71 1.55 37.12
N ALA A 110 8.03 1.68 38.40
CA ALA A 110 7.56 2.80 39.23
C ALA A 110 8.13 4.17 38.83
N PHE A 111 9.25 4.21 38.10
CA PHE A 111 9.95 5.44 37.70
C PHE A 111 10.02 5.56 36.18
N ALA A 112 9.51 6.67 35.65
CA ALA A 112 9.67 7.04 34.24
C ALA A 112 11.05 7.66 34.05
N ASP A 113 11.82 7.18 33.06
CA ASP A 113 13.08 7.81 32.67
C ASP A 113 12.81 9.23 32.15
N PRO A 114 13.32 10.30 32.80
CA PRO A 114 13.07 11.67 32.36
C PRO A 114 13.80 12.01 31.05
N TRP A 115 14.72 11.18 30.58
CA TRP A 115 15.54 11.41 29.39
C TRP A 115 15.29 10.38 28.27
N VAL A 116 14.10 9.77 28.24
CA VAL A 116 13.69 8.92 27.11
C VAL A 116 13.83 9.69 25.78
N LEU A 117 14.36 9.03 24.75
CA LEU A 117 14.44 9.61 23.41
C LEU A 117 13.02 9.87 22.89
N GLU A 118 12.63 11.14 22.77
CA GLU A 118 11.40 11.55 22.11
C GLU A 118 11.69 11.93 20.65
N ILE A 119 11.02 11.24 19.73
CA ILE A 119 11.06 11.51 18.30
C ILE A 119 9.87 12.42 17.94
N ASP A 120 10.20 13.66 17.60
CA ASP A 120 9.26 14.68 17.13
C ASP A 120 9.69 15.20 15.75
N LEU A 121 9.00 14.75 14.71
CA LEU A 121 9.22 15.20 13.34
C LEU A 121 8.37 16.43 12.96
N GLY A 122 7.47 16.87 13.85
CA GLY A 122 6.59 18.00 13.63
C GLY A 122 7.32 19.32 13.30
N PRO A 123 8.41 19.68 14.03
CA PRO A 123 9.19 20.89 13.77
C PRO A 123 9.77 20.98 12.36
N PHE A 124 10.23 19.87 11.78
CA PHE A 124 10.84 19.85 10.45
C PHE A 124 9.84 20.08 9.31
N GLY A 125 8.54 19.89 9.58
CA GLY A 125 7.47 20.12 8.61
C GLY A 125 6.84 21.52 8.66
N ARG A 126 7.35 22.45 9.50
CA ARG A 126 6.68 23.74 9.78
C ARG A 126 6.61 24.68 8.58
N GLU A 127 7.66 24.70 7.76
CA GLU A 127 7.74 25.59 6.59
C GLU A 127 7.09 24.96 5.34
N PHE A 128 6.86 23.65 5.37
CA PHE A 128 6.24 22.93 4.27
C PHE A 128 4.72 23.13 4.23
N PRO A 129 4.14 23.34 3.04
CA PRO A 129 2.72 23.53 2.89
C PRO A 129 1.97 22.21 3.15
N LYS A 130 0.99 22.24 4.05
CA LYS A 130 0.20 21.08 4.43
C LYS A 130 -1.25 21.19 3.95
N LEU A 131 -1.84 20.03 3.68
CA LEU A 131 -3.29 19.94 3.48
C LEU A 131 -4.02 20.24 4.81
N LYS A 132 -5.30 20.62 4.74
CA LYS A 132 -6.09 20.96 5.94
C LYS A 132 -7.33 20.10 6.13
N GLU A 133 -7.86 19.57 5.03
CA GLU A 133 -9.12 18.83 4.97
C GLU A 133 -8.85 17.33 4.84
N SER A 134 -9.52 16.51 5.65
CA SER A 134 -9.36 15.05 5.64
C SER A 134 -9.66 14.44 4.26
N ARG A 135 -10.69 14.94 3.56
CA ARG A 135 -11.06 14.52 2.19
C ARG A 135 -9.97 14.71 1.14
N SER A 136 -8.96 15.51 1.44
CA SER A 136 -7.85 15.81 0.53
C SER A 136 -6.61 14.95 0.81
N ILE A 137 -6.57 14.21 1.93
CA ILE A 137 -5.47 13.28 2.24
C ILE A 137 -5.32 12.29 1.08
N GLY A 138 -4.06 11.97 0.72
CA GLY A 138 -3.76 11.12 -0.42
C GLY A 138 -3.91 11.80 -1.80
N ARG A 139 -4.16 13.12 -1.85
CA ARG A 139 -4.17 13.95 -3.08
C ARG A 139 -3.04 14.97 -3.10
N GLY A 140 -1.87 14.56 -2.63
CA GLY A 140 -0.71 15.41 -2.45
C GLY A 140 -0.29 16.17 -3.71
N VAL A 141 -0.22 15.48 -4.84
CA VAL A 141 0.18 16.09 -6.12
C VAL A 141 -0.77 17.19 -6.60
N GLU A 142 -2.08 17.04 -6.40
CA GLU A 142 -3.06 18.07 -6.77
C GLU A 142 -2.84 19.35 -5.96
N PHE A 143 -2.51 19.17 -4.68
CA PHE A 143 -2.19 20.27 -3.79
C PHE A 143 -0.86 20.94 -4.15
N LEU A 144 0.19 20.16 -4.43
CA LEU A 144 1.49 20.69 -4.86
C LEU A 144 1.39 21.44 -6.18
N ASN A 145 0.65 20.93 -7.17
CA ASN A 145 0.44 21.65 -8.43
C ASN A 145 -0.24 23.01 -8.20
N ARG A 146 -1.24 23.08 -7.31
CA ARG A 146 -1.87 24.37 -6.94
C ARG A 146 -0.88 25.31 -6.27
N ARG A 147 -0.04 24.79 -5.38
CA ARG A 147 0.94 25.59 -4.66
C ARG A 147 2.06 26.10 -5.56
N LEU A 148 2.62 25.22 -6.39
CA LEU A 148 3.64 25.56 -7.39
C LEU A 148 3.12 26.62 -8.36
N SER A 149 1.92 26.42 -8.91
CA SER A 149 1.28 27.38 -9.81
C SER A 149 1.14 28.76 -9.16
N SER A 150 0.73 28.80 -7.88
CA SER A 150 0.61 30.06 -7.12
C SER A 150 1.97 30.71 -6.82
N GLN A 151 3.00 29.91 -6.53
CA GLN A 151 4.35 30.42 -6.24
C GLN A 151 5.03 30.98 -7.48
N LEU A 152 4.88 30.30 -8.63
CA LEU A 152 5.33 30.82 -9.93
C LEU A 152 4.74 32.20 -10.21
N PHE A 153 3.46 32.42 -9.85
CA PHE A 153 2.79 33.70 -10.01
C PHE A 153 3.26 34.78 -9.02
N GLN A 154 3.45 34.43 -7.74
CA GLN A 154 3.77 35.40 -6.68
C GLN A 154 5.24 35.86 -6.71
N GLU A 155 6.14 35.01 -7.19
CA GLU A 155 7.58 35.29 -7.26
C GLU A 155 8.07 35.53 -8.70
N LEU A 156 7.39 36.43 -9.43
CA LEU A 156 7.81 36.85 -10.77
C LEU A 156 9.30 37.22 -10.79
N GLY A 157 10.08 36.46 -11.57
CA GLY A 157 11.54 36.59 -11.68
C GLY A 157 12.37 35.57 -10.87
N LYS A 158 11.80 34.91 -9.84
CA LYS A 158 12.45 33.79 -9.11
C LYS A 158 11.83 32.44 -9.45
N GLY A 159 10.50 32.35 -9.49
CA GLY A 159 9.77 31.12 -9.82
C GLY A 159 10.03 30.65 -11.25
N ASP A 160 9.82 31.53 -12.23
CA ASP A 160 10.07 31.26 -13.65
C ASP A 160 11.53 30.91 -13.93
N GLN A 161 12.46 31.50 -13.16
CA GLN A 161 13.88 31.21 -13.29
C GLN A 161 14.20 29.78 -12.84
N ARG A 162 13.58 29.30 -11.74
CA ARG A 162 13.72 27.90 -11.31
C ARG A 162 13.22 26.92 -12.37
N LEU A 163 12.12 27.25 -13.05
CA LEU A 163 11.59 26.43 -14.15
C LEU A 163 12.54 26.42 -15.35
N LEU A 164 13.10 27.58 -15.73
CA LEU A 164 14.12 27.67 -16.77
C LEU A 164 15.37 26.86 -16.42
N ASP A 165 15.90 27.02 -15.21
CA ASP A 165 17.09 26.30 -14.75
C ASP A 165 16.84 24.80 -14.71
N PHE A 166 15.65 24.39 -14.25
CA PHE A 166 15.21 23.00 -14.32
C PHE A 166 15.26 22.48 -15.75
N LEU A 167 14.66 23.16 -16.73
CA LEU A 167 14.68 22.72 -18.14
C LEU A 167 16.10 22.68 -18.75
N ARG A 168 17.05 23.46 -18.22
CA ARG A 168 18.45 23.48 -18.70
C ARG A 168 19.33 22.39 -18.12
N VAL A 169 19.01 21.86 -16.94
CA VAL A 169 19.82 20.80 -16.30
C VAL A 169 19.48 19.39 -16.79
N HIS A 170 18.45 19.23 -17.63
CA HIS A 170 18.02 17.91 -18.11
C HIS A 170 18.96 17.36 -19.18
N GLN A 171 19.53 16.20 -18.88
CA GLN A 171 20.35 15.42 -19.79
C GLN A 171 19.99 13.95 -19.66
N ALA A 172 20.02 13.23 -20.77
CA ALA A 172 19.86 11.77 -20.79
C ALA A 172 21.02 11.15 -21.56
N ARG A 173 21.77 10.24 -20.91
CA ARG A 173 22.95 9.56 -21.49
C ARG A 173 23.95 10.53 -22.16
N GLY A 174 24.20 11.67 -21.52
CA GLY A 174 25.10 12.72 -22.02
C GLY A 174 24.55 13.60 -23.14
N ARG A 175 23.30 13.37 -23.58
CA ARG A 175 22.60 14.22 -24.55
C ARG A 175 21.77 15.27 -23.82
N GLN A 176 21.96 16.54 -24.19
CA GLN A 176 21.13 17.63 -23.68
C GLN A 176 19.68 17.46 -24.16
N LEU A 177 18.73 17.72 -23.26
CA LEU A 177 17.29 17.71 -23.56
C LEU A 177 16.70 19.09 -23.25
N MET A 178 15.51 19.34 -23.80
CA MET A 178 14.69 20.54 -23.60
C MET A 178 15.38 21.83 -24.05
N LEU A 179 16.24 22.43 -23.23
CA LEU A 179 16.88 23.73 -23.49
C LEU A 179 18.40 23.63 -23.43
N ASN A 180 19.08 24.34 -24.33
CA ASN A 180 20.54 24.47 -24.31
C ASN A 180 21.03 25.81 -23.70
N GLY A 181 22.34 26.04 -23.74
CA GLY A 181 22.98 27.21 -23.14
C GLY A 181 22.72 28.55 -23.83
N LEU A 182 22.00 28.58 -24.96
CA LEU A 182 21.65 29.83 -25.65
C LEU A 182 20.60 30.63 -24.86
N ILE A 183 19.73 29.97 -24.11
CA ILE A 183 18.70 30.62 -23.29
C ILE A 183 19.20 30.77 -21.86
N ARG A 184 19.50 32.00 -21.45
CA ARG A 184 20.09 32.31 -20.14
C ARG A 184 19.11 32.88 -19.12
N ASP A 185 18.04 33.48 -19.60
CA ASP A 185 17.03 34.13 -18.78
C ASP A 185 15.62 33.94 -19.37
N VAL A 186 14.60 34.19 -18.55
CA VAL A 186 13.19 34.00 -18.91
C VAL A 186 12.76 34.92 -20.06
N THR A 187 13.39 36.08 -20.23
CA THR A 187 13.07 37.01 -21.33
C THR A 187 13.52 36.43 -22.67
N GLN A 188 14.71 35.83 -22.71
CA GLN A 188 15.22 35.09 -23.86
C GLN A 188 14.34 33.88 -24.16
N LEU A 189 13.91 33.13 -23.13
CA LEU A 189 13.01 31.99 -23.28
C LEU A 189 11.70 32.40 -23.97
N ARG A 190 11.02 33.46 -23.48
CA ARG A 190 9.78 33.95 -24.09
C ARG A 190 9.96 34.34 -25.56
N ARG A 191 11.10 34.95 -25.91
CA ARG A 191 11.40 35.32 -27.31
C ARG A 191 11.66 34.08 -28.17
N ALA A 192 12.39 33.10 -27.64
CA ALA A 192 12.65 31.84 -28.33
C ALA A 192 11.36 31.05 -28.57
N LEU A 193 10.47 30.99 -27.58
CA LEU A 193 9.17 30.31 -27.66
C LEU A 193 8.31 30.87 -28.80
N ARG A 194 8.14 32.20 -28.88
CA ARG A 194 7.38 32.84 -29.98
C ARG A 194 7.96 32.53 -31.36
N ARG A 195 9.28 32.59 -31.50
CA ARG A 195 9.95 32.27 -32.77
C ARG A 195 9.82 30.80 -33.16
N ALA A 196 9.87 29.90 -32.19
CA ALA A 196 9.68 28.48 -32.42
C ALA A 196 8.23 28.17 -32.81
N GLU A 197 7.25 28.82 -32.17
CA GLU A 197 5.84 28.70 -32.53
C GLU A 197 5.57 29.22 -33.96
N ASP A 198 6.06 30.41 -34.29
CA ASP A 198 5.95 30.99 -35.64
C ASP A 198 6.50 30.04 -36.69
N TYR A 199 7.71 29.51 -36.45
CA TYR A 199 8.35 28.57 -37.35
C TYR A 199 7.54 27.26 -37.49
N LEU A 200 7.24 26.60 -36.37
CA LEU A 200 6.53 25.31 -36.39
C LEU A 200 5.11 25.43 -36.97
N SER A 201 4.49 26.61 -36.88
CA SER A 201 3.17 26.85 -37.49
C SER A 201 3.16 26.76 -39.02
N THR A 202 4.33 26.91 -39.64
CA THR A 202 4.52 26.82 -41.09
C THR A 202 4.94 25.43 -41.56
N GLN A 203 5.22 24.50 -40.64
CA GLN A 203 5.69 23.15 -40.95
C GLN A 203 4.52 22.16 -41.01
N PRO A 204 4.67 21.02 -41.73
CA PRO A 204 3.70 19.93 -41.67
C PRO A 204 3.47 19.44 -40.23
N PRO A 205 2.22 19.15 -39.80
CA PRO A 205 1.93 18.71 -38.44
C PRO A 205 2.72 17.47 -37.98
N ASP A 206 3.03 16.58 -38.92
CA ASP A 206 3.78 15.32 -38.74
C ASP A 206 5.30 15.46 -38.89
N ALA A 207 5.82 16.67 -39.18
CA ALA A 207 7.25 16.90 -39.34
C ALA A 207 8.02 16.55 -38.06
N GLY A 208 8.96 15.62 -38.16
CA GLY A 208 9.77 15.14 -37.04
C GLY A 208 11.00 16.00 -36.75
N TRP A 209 11.73 15.64 -35.67
CA TRP A 209 12.92 16.38 -35.23
C TRP A 209 14.02 16.49 -36.31
N GLU A 210 14.15 15.51 -37.21
CA GLU A 210 15.12 15.58 -38.31
C GLU A 210 14.87 16.75 -39.26
N GLN A 211 13.61 17.15 -39.44
CA GLN A 211 13.22 18.22 -40.35
C GLN A 211 13.29 19.59 -39.68
N VAL A 212 12.82 19.70 -38.43
CA VAL A 212 12.67 20.98 -37.73
C VAL A 212 13.79 21.28 -36.72
N GLY A 213 14.56 20.27 -36.33
CA GLY A 213 15.49 20.30 -35.20
C GLY A 213 16.67 21.24 -35.39
N HIS A 214 17.21 21.39 -36.61
CA HIS A 214 18.29 22.35 -36.88
C HIS A 214 17.87 23.80 -36.54
N THR A 215 16.67 24.18 -36.98
CA THR A 215 16.11 25.51 -36.70
C THR A 215 15.82 25.67 -35.22
N LEU A 216 15.16 24.69 -34.59
CA LEU A 216 14.86 24.70 -33.15
C LEU A 216 16.13 24.79 -32.29
N HIS A 217 17.18 24.06 -32.65
CA HIS A 217 18.48 24.11 -31.99
C HIS A 217 19.09 25.51 -32.02
N SER A 218 19.04 26.19 -33.17
CA SER A 218 19.51 27.58 -33.31
C SER A 218 18.73 28.59 -32.45
N LEU A 219 17.49 28.26 -32.07
CA LEU A 219 16.64 29.04 -31.18
C LEU A 219 16.84 28.69 -29.70
N GLY A 220 17.62 27.63 -29.39
CA GLY A 220 17.94 27.20 -28.05
C GLY A 220 17.20 25.95 -27.55
N PHE A 221 16.48 25.26 -28.43
CA PHE A 221 15.70 24.07 -28.09
C PHE A 221 16.41 22.78 -28.50
N GLU A 222 16.41 21.80 -27.61
CA GLU A 222 16.94 20.45 -27.81
C GLU A 222 15.78 19.43 -27.87
N PRO A 223 16.03 18.15 -28.24
CA PRO A 223 14.98 17.13 -28.28
C PRO A 223 14.21 17.00 -26.95
N GLY A 224 12.95 16.54 -27.04
CA GLY A 224 12.11 16.27 -25.87
C GLY A 224 10.80 17.07 -25.80
N TRP A 225 10.50 17.92 -26.79
CA TRP A 225 9.25 18.70 -26.85
C TRP A 225 8.08 17.95 -27.49
N GLY A 226 8.37 16.91 -28.27
CA GLY A 226 7.37 16.18 -29.04
C GLY A 226 7.99 15.42 -30.21
N ARG A 227 7.35 14.33 -30.64
CA ARG A 227 7.79 13.54 -31.80
C ARG A 227 7.57 14.22 -33.16
N ALA A 228 6.57 15.09 -33.22
CA ALA A 228 6.10 15.75 -34.43
C ALA A 228 5.81 17.23 -34.13
N ALA A 229 5.84 18.08 -35.16
CA ALA A 229 5.69 19.52 -35.03
C ALA A 229 4.41 19.92 -34.27
N GLU A 230 3.29 19.24 -34.49
CA GLU A 230 2.05 19.47 -33.73
C GLU A 230 2.26 19.30 -32.22
N ARG A 231 2.85 18.16 -31.81
CA ARG A 231 3.13 17.88 -30.40
C ARG A 231 4.15 18.85 -29.80
N MET A 232 5.19 19.20 -30.57
CA MET A 232 6.19 20.18 -30.15
C MET A 232 5.54 21.54 -29.89
N ARG A 233 4.67 22.01 -30.80
CA ARG A 233 3.91 23.26 -30.64
C ARG A 233 3.04 23.22 -29.40
N ASP A 234 2.28 22.16 -29.18
CA ASP A 234 1.44 22.03 -28.00
C ASP A 234 2.25 22.14 -26.69
N THR A 235 3.41 21.50 -26.64
CA THR A 235 4.26 21.53 -25.44
C THR A 235 4.92 22.90 -25.23
N LEU A 236 5.34 23.58 -26.31
CA LEU A 236 5.86 24.94 -26.26
C LEU A 236 4.78 25.94 -25.83
N ASN A 237 3.55 25.78 -26.34
CA ASN A 237 2.42 26.64 -25.99
C ASN A 237 2.00 26.45 -24.53
N LEU A 238 2.00 25.22 -24.01
CA LEU A 238 1.83 24.98 -22.57
C LEU A 238 2.86 25.74 -21.73
N LEU A 239 4.13 25.78 -22.15
CA LEU A 239 5.15 26.54 -21.43
C LEU A 239 4.92 28.05 -21.55
N THR A 240 4.51 28.54 -22.72
CA THR A 240 4.12 29.95 -22.91
C THR A 240 2.99 30.34 -21.97
N ASP A 241 1.93 29.52 -21.91
CA ASP A 241 0.78 29.73 -21.02
C ASP A 241 1.22 29.74 -19.55
N ILE A 242 2.11 28.83 -19.14
CA ILE A 242 2.62 28.79 -17.76
C ILE A 242 3.41 30.05 -17.41
N LEU A 243 4.23 30.57 -18.34
CA LEU A 243 5.00 31.79 -18.13
C LEU A 243 4.10 33.04 -18.16
N GLU A 244 2.97 33.01 -18.87
CA GLU A 244 2.03 34.13 -18.92
C GLU A 244 1.06 34.14 -17.74
N ALA A 245 0.39 33.01 -17.49
CA ALA A 245 -0.61 32.80 -16.46
C ALA A 245 -0.61 31.33 -16.00
N PRO A 246 0.21 30.96 -15.00
CA PRO A 246 0.30 29.57 -14.55
C PRO A 246 -1.02 29.08 -13.94
N GLU A 247 -1.57 28.02 -14.52
CA GLU A 247 -2.71 27.26 -13.97
C GLU A 247 -2.25 25.86 -13.53
N PRO A 248 -2.75 25.32 -12.40
CA PRO A 248 -2.33 24.01 -11.88
C PRO A 248 -2.48 22.87 -12.89
N GLY A 249 -3.54 22.88 -13.70
CA GLY A 249 -3.78 21.87 -14.73
C GLY A 249 -2.77 21.94 -15.88
N SER A 250 -2.42 23.15 -16.33
CA SER A 250 -1.41 23.35 -17.38
C SER A 250 -0.01 23.01 -16.90
N LEU A 251 0.34 23.40 -15.67
CA LEU A 251 1.62 23.04 -15.05
C LEU A 251 1.77 21.51 -14.90
N GLY A 252 0.75 20.84 -14.36
CA GLY A 252 0.77 19.38 -14.23
C GLY A 252 0.90 18.66 -15.56
N ARG A 253 0.19 19.12 -16.60
CA ARG A 253 0.31 18.58 -17.98
C ARG A 253 1.70 18.81 -18.56
N PHE A 254 2.28 20.00 -18.37
CA PHE A 254 3.62 20.32 -18.85
C PHE A 254 4.68 19.45 -18.16
N LEU A 255 4.73 19.45 -16.82
CA LEU A 255 5.67 18.63 -16.04
C LEU A 255 5.52 17.15 -16.37
N GLY A 256 4.30 16.66 -16.58
CA GLY A 256 4.03 15.27 -16.97
C GLY A 256 4.56 14.88 -18.37
N ARG A 257 4.79 15.87 -19.25
CA ARG A 257 5.38 15.68 -20.59
C ARG A 257 6.90 15.73 -20.60
N ILE A 258 7.54 16.32 -19.59
CA ILE A 258 9.00 16.46 -19.56
C ILE A 258 9.63 15.05 -19.54
N PRO A 259 10.55 14.75 -20.46
CA PRO A 259 11.21 13.46 -20.51
C PRO A 259 12.31 13.39 -19.43
N MET A 260 11.94 12.85 -18.27
CA MET A 260 12.83 12.74 -17.11
C MET A 260 13.14 11.31 -16.69
N ILE A 261 12.26 10.36 -16.99
CA ILE A 261 12.29 9.01 -16.44
C ILE A 261 12.61 8.04 -17.56
N PHE A 262 13.86 7.59 -17.61
CA PHE A 262 14.38 6.60 -18.56
C PHE A 262 14.83 5.32 -17.87
N SER A 263 15.19 5.42 -16.59
CA SER A 263 15.68 4.31 -15.78
C SER A 263 15.01 4.29 -14.41
N ILE A 264 14.49 3.14 -14.00
CA ILE A 264 13.84 2.93 -12.70
C ILE A 264 14.53 1.79 -11.96
N ALA A 265 14.87 2.01 -10.69
CA ALA A 265 15.31 0.97 -9.79
C ALA A 265 14.23 0.67 -8.74
N ILE A 266 13.86 -0.59 -8.59
CA ILE A 266 12.80 -1.03 -7.67
C ILE A 266 13.42 -2.00 -6.67
N PHE A 267 13.27 -1.76 -5.36
CA PHE A 267 13.86 -2.58 -4.31
C PHE A 267 12.82 -3.47 -3.63
N SER A 268 13.09 -4.77 -3.59
CA SER A 268 12.28 -5.78 -2.89
C SER A 268 13.19 -6.91 -2.36
N PRO A 269 13.97 -6.67 -1.28
CA PRO A 269 15.03 -7.60 -0.84
C PRO A 269 14.53 -8.96 -0.32
N HIS A 270 13.53 -8.99 0.56
CA HIS A 270 13.04 -10.22 1.17
C HIS A 270 12.26 -11.14 0.20
N GLY A 271 12.03 -12.38 0.67
CA GLY A 271 11.24 -13.39 -0.03
C GLY A 271 11.96 -14.04 -1.22
N PHE A 272 11.31 -15.02 -1.82
CA PHE A 272 11.74 -15.63 -3.08
C PHE A 272 11.16 -14.82 -4.24
N PHE A 273 11.81 -13.72 -4.59
CA PHE A 273 11.32 -12.92 -5.71
C PHE A 273 11.61 -13.63 -7.03
N GLY A 274 10.62 -14.01 -7.84
CA GLY A 274 10.83 -14.68 -9.12
C GLY A 274 9.54 -14.79 -9.92
N GLN A 275 9.60 -15.33 -11.14
CA GLN A 275 8.45 -15.35 -12.04
C GLN A 275 7.70 -16.70 -12.09
N SER A 276 8.29 -17.75 -11.54
CA SER A 276 7.77 -19.13 -11.60
C SER A 276 8.14 -19.88 -10.33
N LYS A 277 7.23 -20.74 -9.84
CA LYS A 277 7.42 -21.61 -8.65
C LYS A 277 7.76 -20.89 -7.34
N VAL A 278 7.52 -19.58 -7.25
CA VAL A 278 7.82 -18.79 -6.05
C VAL A 278 6.58 -18.46 -5.20
N LEU A 279 5.39 -18.34 -5.81
CA LEU A 279 4.18 -17.95 -5.10
C LEU A 279 3.80 -19.04 -4.10
N GLY A 280 3.58 -18.65 -2.84
CA GLY A 280 3.31 -19.59 -1.74
C GLY A 280 4.55 -19.91 -0.89
N LEU A 281 5.76 -19.63 -1.38
CA LEU A 281 6.96 -19.74 -0.55
C LEU A 281 6.94 -18.67 0.58
N PRO A 282 7.69 -18.90 1.69
CA PRO A 282 7.77 -17.94 2.79
C PRO A 282 8.09 -16.52 2.32
N ASP A 283 7.39 -15.54 2.89
CA ASP A 283 7.47 -14.11 2.54
C ASP A 283 7.20 -13.77 1.07
N THR A 284 6.62 -14.69 0.30
CA THR A 284 6.44 -14.54 -1.15
C THR A 284 4.96 -14.58 -1.50
N GLY A 285 4.41 -13.44 -1.94
CA GLY A 285 2.99 -13.33 -2.23
C GLY A 285 2.62 -12.13 -3.08
N GLY A 286 1.56 -11.42 -2.68
CA GLY A 286 0.98 -10.32 -3.45
C GLY A 286 1.96 -9.20 -3.84
N GLN A 287 3.02 -8.97 -3.04
CA GLN A 287 4.06 -7.99 -3.37
C GLN A 287 4.83 -8.36 -4.65
N VAL A 288 5.18 -9.63 -4.85
CA VAL A 288 5.87 -10.06 -6.08
C VAL A 288 4.96 -9.90 -7.29
N VAL A 289 3.70 -10.31 -7.17
CA VAL A 289 2.68 -10.13 -8.21
C VAL A 289 2.51 -8.65 -8.56
N TYR A 290 2.38 -7.81 -7.53
CA TYR A 290 2.25 -6.36 -7.67
C TYR A 290 3.43 -5.78 -8.46
N ILE A 291 4.67 -6.10 -8.07
CA ILE A 291 5.87 -5.52 -8.70
C ILE A 291 6.01 -6.01 -10.15
N LEU A 292 5.80 -7.29 -10.43
CA LEU A 292 5.89 -7.81 -11.80
C LEU A 292 4.86 -7.16 -12.72
N ASP A 293 3.61 -7.00 -12.27
CA ASP A 293 2.56 -6.37 -13.06
C ASP A 293 2.78 -4.84 -13.18
N GLN A 294 3.28 -4.21 -12.11
CA GLN A 294 3.71 -2.80 -12.09
C GLN A 294 4.79 -2.55 -13.15
N VAL A 295 5.84 -3.37 -13.20
CA VAL A 295 6.97 -3.19 -14.12
C VAL A 295 6.53 -3.27 -15.57
N ARG A 296 5.68 -4.24 -15.93
CA ARG A 296 5.13 -4.36 -17.30
C ARG A 296 4.36 -3.10 -17.71
N ALA A 297 3.52 -2.59 -16.81
CA ALA A 297 2.73 -1.40 -17.08
C ALA A 297 3.59 -0.13 -17.15
N LEU A 298 4.57 -0.01 -16.25
CA LEU A 298 5.52 1.11 -16.25
C LEU A 298 6.38 1.14 -17.50
N GLU A 299 6.92 0.01 -17.95
CA GLU A 299 7.75 -0.03 -19.16
C GLU A 299 6.92 0.40 -20.38
N LYS A 300 5.70 -0.14 -20.54
CA LYS A 300 4.80 0.25 -21.63
C LYS A 300 4.53 1.76 -21.64
N GLU A 301 4.24 2.33 -20.47
CA GLU A 301 3.97 3.76 -20.33
C GLU A 301 5.22 4.63 -20.53
N MET A 302 6.39 4.18 -20.05
CA MET A 302 7.67 4.85 -20.27
C MET A 302 7.98 4.92 -21.77
N ARG A 303 7.91 3.78 -22.48
CA ARG A 303 8.14 3.71 -23.94
C ARG A 303 7.19 4.62 -24.70
N ARG A 304 5.90 4.59 -24.36
CA ARG A 304 4.90 5.48 -24.96
C ARG A 304 5.28 6.94 -24.77
N ARG A 305 5.59 7.38 -23.55
CA ARG A 305 5.94 8.78 -23.27
C ARG A 305 7.24 9.20 -23.95
N ILE A 306 8.26 8.36 -23.92
CA ILE A 306 9.55 8.64 -24.57
C ILE A 306 9.36 8.80 -26.08
N ALA A 307 8.62 7.88 -26.71
CA ALA A 307 8.30 7.94 -28.13
C ALA A 307 7.45 9.18 -28.48
N GLU A 308 6.47 9.55 -27.66
CA GLU A 308 5.67 10.76 -27.84
C GLU A 308 6.49 12.07 -27.78
N GLN A 309 7.60 12.08 -27.05
CA GLN A 309 8.52 13.22 -26.97
C GLN A 309 9.61 13.22 -28.05
N GLY A 310 9.61 12.23 -28.95
CA GLY A 310 10.58 12.14 -30.05
C GLY A 310 12.00 11.80 -29.57
N ILE A 311 12.11 11.04 -28.48
CA ILE A 311 13.39 10.62 -27.93
C ILE A 311 13.62 9.15 -28.28
N ASP A 312 14.81 8.87 -28.80
CA ASP A 312 15.26 7.53 -29.16
C ASP A 312 16.16 6.97 -28.03
N ILE A 313 15.53 6.66 -26.90
CA ILE A 313 16.18 6.07 -25.72
C ILE A 313 15.29 4.94 -25.21
N GLU A 314 15.79 3.72 -25.26
CA GLU A 314 15.07 2.60 -24.66
C GLU A 314 15.09 2.71 -23.13
N PRO A 315 13.91 2.66 -22.46
CA PRO A 315 13.83 2.70 -21.02
C PRO A 315 14.36 1.42 -20.39
N GLN A 316 14.80 1.49 -19.15
CA GLN A 316 15.27 0.32 -18.39
C GLN A 316 14.61 0.29 -17.02
N ILE A 317 14.21 -0.91 -16.58
CA ILE A 317 13.70 -1.12 -15.23
C ILE A 317 14.48 -2.27 -14.60
N VAL A 318 15.06 -2.03 -13.42
CA VAL A 318 15.81 -3.05 -12.68
C VAL A 318 15.13 -3.27 -11.33
N VAL A 319 14.61 -4.49 -11.13
CA VAL A 319 14.09 -4.93 -9.84
C VAL A 319 15.23 -5.57 -9.06
N VAL A 320 15.71 -4.90 -8.02
CA VAL A 320 16.79 -5.37 -7.16
C VAL A 320 16.24 -6.16 -5.98
N THR A 321 16.72 -7.38 -5.81
CA THR A 321 16.30 -8.32 -4.77
C THR A 321 17.48 -9.18 -4.30
N ARG A 322 17.27 -10.05 -3.32
CA ARG A 322 18.31 -10.92 -2.80
C ARG A 322 18.62 -12.08 -3.77
N LEU A 323 19.90 -12.43 -3.89
CA LEU A 323 20.36 -13.69 -4.47
C LEU A 323 20.36 -14.78 -3.38
N ILE A 324 19.66 -15.89 -3.65
CA ILE A 324 19.49 -17.01 -2.72
C ILE A 324 20.04 -18.28 -3.40
N PRO A 325 21.28 -18.70 -3.08
CA PRO A 325 21.89 -19.91 -3.64
C PRO A 325 21.07 -21.19 -3.40
N GLU A 326 20.43 -21.33 -2.24
CA GLU A 326 19.48 -22.41 -1.96
C GLU A 326 18.11 -22.10 -2.59
N ALA A 327 18.07 -21.93 -3.92
CA ALA A 327 16.90 -21.45 -4.66
C ALA A 327 15.65 -22.34 -4.58
N ARG A 328 15.73 -23.55 -3.98
CA ARG A 328 14.60 -24.51 -3.85
C ARG A 328 13.87 -24.81 -5.17
N GLY A 329 14.61 -24.86 -6.29
CA GLY A 329 14.04 -25.13 -7.62
C GLY A 329 13.40 -23.92 -8.31
N THR A 330 13.62 -22.72 -7.79
CA THR A 330 13.31 -21.43 -8.40
C THR A 330 14.53 -20.87 -9.15
N THR A 331 14.41 -19.66 -9.71
CA THR A 331 15.49 -18.89 -10.36
C THR A 331 16.17 -17.89 -9.41
N CYS A 332 15.96 -18.02 -8.09
CA CYS A 332 16.46 -17.06 -7.11
C CYS A 332 18.00 -17.07 -6.93
N ASP A 333 18.69 -18.06 -7.48
CA ASP A 333 20.16 -18.17 -7.56
C ASP A 333 20.75 -17.52 -8.82
N GLU A 334 19.92 -17.19 -9.82
CA GLU A 334 20.37 -16.54 -11.05
C GLU A 334 20.54 -15.02 -10.83
N ARG A 335 21.77 -14.50 -10.98
CA ARG A 335 22.06 -13.06 -10.79
C ARG A 335 21.12 -12.15 -11.59
N MET A 336 20.77 -12.54 -12.82
CA MET A 336 19.96 -11.75 -13.73
C MET A 336 18.86 -12.59 -14.34
N GLU A 337 17.63 -12.08 -14.31
CA GLU A 337 16.47 -12.73 -14.90
C GLU A 337 15.64 -11.69 -15.68
N HIS A 338 15.34 -11.96 -16.95
CA HIS A 338 14.50 -11.07 -17.77
C HIS A 338 13.03 -11.18 -17.35
N ILE A 339 12.32 -10.05 -17.23
CA ILE A 339 10.91 -10.04 -16.83
C ILE A 339 10.02 -10.34 -18.06
N ILE A 340 9.27 -11.43 -18.01
CA ILE A 340 8.35 -11.87 -19.06
C ILE A 340 7.32 -10.78 -19.34
N GLY A 341 7.11 -10.49 -20.63
CA GLY A 341 6.18 -9.43 -21.08
C GLY A 341 6.80 -8.03 -21.11
N THR A 342 8.12 -7.92 -20.96
CA THR A 342 8.88 -6.68 -21.10
C THR A 342 9.98 -6.82 -22.14
N GLU A 343 10.61 -5.70 -22.55
CA GLU A 343 11.77 -5.70 -23.47
C GLU A 343 13.10 -5.42 -22.77
N HIS A 344 13.07 -4.57 -21.74
CA HIS A 344 14.23 -4.02 -21.05
C HIS A 344 14.07 -3.99 -19.53
N ALA A 345 13.13 -4.75 -18.98
CA ALA A 345 13.02 -4.95 -17.54
C ALA A 345 13.64 -6.28 -17.09
N ARG A 346 14.34 -6.23 -15.95
CA ARG A 346 15.10 -7.35 -15.42
C ARG A 346 15.12 -7.36 -13.90
N ILE A 347 15.20 -8.56 -13.33
CA ILE A 347 15.49 -8.79 -11.93
C ILE A 347 17.00 -8.89 -11.78
N LEU A 348 17.57 -8.09 -10.88
CA LEU A 348 18.98 -8.11 -10.47
C LEU A 348 19.05 -8.65 -9.04
N ARG A 349 19.78 -9.74 -8.84
CA ARG A 349 19.93 -10.37 -7.54
C ARG A 349 21.31 -10.11 -6.95
N VAL A 350 21.34 -9.58 -5.74
CA VAL A 350 22.56 -9.28 -4.99
C VAL A 350 22.59 -10.15 -3.73
N PRO A 351 23.68 -10.86 -3.43
CA PRO A 351 23.73 -11.74 -2.26
C PRO A 351 23.73 -10.94 -0.96
N PHE A 352 23.23 -11.55 0.12
CA PHE A 352 23.59 -11.13 1.47
C PHE A 352 24.89 -11.80 1.89
N ARG A 353 25.70 -11.09 2.68
CA ARG A 353 26.96 -11.58 3.20
C ARG A 353 26.98 -11.59 4.72
N ARG A 354 27.78 -12.50 5.27
CA ARG A 354 28.23 -12.46 6.65
C ARG A 354 29.33 -11.39 6.81
N PRO A 355 29.63 -10.96 8.05
CA PRO A 355 30.74 -10.04 8.31
C PRO A 355 32.11 -10.52 7.79
N ASP A 356 32.29 -11.83 7.58
CA ASP A 356 33.50 -12.43 7.00
C ASP A 356 33.55 -12.38 5.45
N GLY A 357 32.50 -11.83 4.81
CA GLY A 357 32.35 -11.71 3.36
C GLY A 357 31.72 -12.92 2.65
N ASN A 358 31.46 -14.01 3.37
CA ASN A 358 30.84 -15.20 2.79
C ASN A 358 29.35 -14.98 2.48
N VAL A 359 28.91 -15.45 1.32
CA VAL A 359 27.50 -15.39 0.91
C VAL A 359 26.65 -16.26 1.83
N LEU A 360 25.49 -15.76 2.25
CA LEU A 360 24.48 -16.51 2.98
C LEU A 360 23.61 -17.33 2.01
N PRO A 361 23.76 -18.68 1.96
CA PRO A 361 23.10 -19.50 0.96
C PRO A 361 21.60 -19.68 1.20
N GLN A 362 21.17 -19.69 2.47
CA GLN A 362 19.81 -20.02 2.88
C GLN A 362 18.86 -18.81 2.84
N TRP A 363 17.56 -19.08 2.67
CA TRP A 363 16.51 -18.06 2.87
C TRP A 363 16.53 -17.50 4.30
N ILE A 364 16.18 -16.23 4.45
CA ILE A 364 16.09 -15.52 5.72
C ILE A 364 14.74 -14.83 5.76
N SER A 365 14.04 -14.96 6.89
CA SER A 365 12.75 -14.30 7.13
C SER A 365 12.88 -12.79 6.97
N ARG A 366 11.84 -12.13 6.45
CA ARG A 366 11.75 -10.68 6.35
C ARG A 366 11.90 -9.97 7.70
N PHE A 367 11.64 -10.67 8.81
CA PHE A 367 11.87 -10.15 10.16
C PHE A 367 13.34 -10.21 10.59
N GLU A 368 14.19 -10.90 9.86
CA GLU A 368 15.59 -11.19 10.23
C GLU A 368 16.61 -10.58 9.24
N VAL A 369 16.16 -9.88 8.19
CA VAL A 369 17.04 -9.33 7.15
C VAL A 369 17.84 -8.10 7.57
N TRP A 370 17.45 -7.42 8.65
CA TRP A 370 17.94 -6.11 9.06
C TRP A 370 19.47 -5.94 9.10
N PRO A 371 20.25 -6.91 9.61
CA PRO A 371 21.70 -6.75 9.73
C PRO A 371 22.43 -6.67 8.39
N TYR A 372 21.81 -7.19 7.33
CA TYR A 372 22.43 -7.34 6.02
C TYR A 372 22.10 -6.20 5.06
N LEU A 373 21.11 -5.35 5.40
CA LEU A 373 20.56 -4.36 4.47
C LEU A 373 21.54 -3.23 4.12
N GLU A 374 22.42 -2.84 5.05
CA GLU A 374 23.40 -1.77 4.79
C GLU A 374 24.44 -2.21 3.76
N GLU A 375 25.05 -3.38 3.95
CA GLU A 375 26.03 -3.95 3.01
C GLU A 375 25.37 -4.30 1.68
N PHE A 376 24.17 -4.90 1.71
CA PHE A 376 23.36 -5.15 0.52
C PHE A 376 23.11 -3.87 -0.27
N ALA A 377 22.80 -2.74 0.37
CA ALA A 377 22.61 -1.47 -0.32
C ALA A 377 23.90 -1.02 -1.03
N MET A 378 25.07 -1.18 -0.40
CA MET A 378 26.35 -0.79 -1.02
C MET A 378 26.71 -1.68 -2.23
N GLU A 379 26.52 -3.00 -2.13
CA GLU A 379 26.73 -3.91 -3.26
C GLU A 379 25.70 -3.66 -4.36
N ALA A 380 24.44 -3.46 -4.00
CA ALA A 380 23.37 -3.14 -4.95
C ALA A 380 23.61 -1.83 -5.69
N GLU A 381 24.19 -0.80 -5.05
CA GLU A 381 24.59 0.44 -5.72
C GLU A 381 25.54 0.14 -6.88
N THR A 382 26.58 -0.64 -6.62
CA THR A 382 27.64 -0.95 -7.58
C THR A 382 27.09 -1.74 -8.76
N GLU A 383 26.34 -2.80 -8.46
CA GLU A 383 25.74 -3.69 -9.47
C GLU A 383 24.69 -2.94 -10.30
N LEU A 384 23.82 -2.14 -9.67
CA LEU A 384 22.78 -1.37 -10.35
C LEU A 384 23.36 -0.33 -11.30
N LEU A 385 24.38 0.43 -10.87
CA LEU A 385 25.01 1.45 -11.70
C LEU A 385 25.71 0.84 -12.92
N ALA A 386 26.37 -0.32 -12.73
CA ALA A 386 26.96 -1.07 -13.84
C ALA A 386 25.88 -1.49 -14.86
N GLU A 387 24.73 -1.94 -14.35
CA GLU A 387 23.66 -2.49 -15.18
C GLU A 387 22.86 -1.43 -15.94
N LEU A 388 22.63 -0.26 -15.32
CA LEU A 388 21.96 0.89 -15.94
C LEU A 388 22.90 1.75 -16.81
N GLY A 389 24.22 1.63 -16.63
CA GLY A 389 25.20 2.51 -17.26
C GLY A 389 25.17 3.95 -16.71
N GLY A 390 24.60 4.15 -15.53
CA GLY A 390 24.39 5.46 -14.91
C GLY A 390 23.46 5.39 -13.71
N ARG A 391 23.20 6.54 -13.09
CA ARG A 391 22.25 6.64 -11.97
C ARG A 391 20.81 6.42 -12.47
N PRO A 392 19.93 5.77 -11.66
CA PRO A 392 18.52 5.71 -11.97
C PRO A 392 17.87 7.10 -11.90
N ASP A 393 16.77 7.30 -12.63
CA ASP A 393 15.98 8.53 -12.57
C ASP A 393 14.92 8.49 -11.45
N LEU A 394 14.52 7.29 -11.03
CA LEU A 394 13.58 7.03 -9.95
C LEU A 394 13.98 5.78 -9.17
N ILE A 395 13.91 5.86 -7.84
CA ILE A 395 14.04 4.72 -6.93
C ILE A 395 12.68 4.46 -6.27
N ILE A 396 12.23 3.21 -6.30
CA ILE A 396 10.99 2.76 -5.67
C ILE A 396 11.32 1.72 -4.60
N GLY A 397 11.10 2.05 -3.33
CA GLY A 397 11.14 1.10 -2.22
C GLY A 397 9.82 0.35 -2.07
N ASN A 398 9.90 -0.94 -1.73
CA ASN A 398 8.74 -1.77 -1.42
C ASN A 398 8.93 -2.44 -0.06
N TYR A 399 7.91 -2.35 0.78
CA TYR A 399 7.93 -2.86 2.16
C TYR A 399 9.05 -2.22 3.02
N SER A 400 9.15 -2.59 4.29
CA SER A 400 10.06 -1.96 5.25
C SER A 400 11.54 -2.04 4.84
N ASP A 401 12.01 -3.22 4.43
CA ASP A 401 13.39 -3.49 4.02
C ASP A 401 13.75 -2.80 2.69
N GLY A 402 12.90 -2.92 1.67
CA GLY A 402 13.09 -2.26 0.39
C GLY A 402 12.98 -0.74 0.50
N ASN A 403 12.09 -0.21 1.35
CA ASN A 403 12.01 1.23 1.63
C ASN A 403 13.26 1.75 2.34
N LEU A 404 13.85 0.98 3.26
CA LEU A 404 15.10 1.37 3.92
C LEU A 404 16.28 1.38 2.94
N VAL A 405 16.44 0.32 2.13
CA VAL A 405 17.49 0.27 1.09
C VAL A 405 17.32 1.40 0.08
N ALA A 406 16.07 1.66 -0.35
CA ALA A 406 15.74 2.79 -1.22
C ALA A 406 16.13 4.14 -0.60
N THR A 407 15.91 4.35 0.71
CA THR A 407 16.34 5.55 1.42
C THR A 407 17.84 5.73 1.37
N LEU A 408 18.62 4.69 1.68
CA LEU A 408 20.08 4.75 1.66
C LEU A 408 20.63 5.11 0.27
N LEU A 409 20.07 4.48 -0.77
CA LEU A 409 20.53 4.69 -2.14
C LEU A 409 20.05 6.01 -2.74
N ALA A 410 18.81 6.41 -2.52
CA ALA A 410 18.30 7.70 -2.98
C ALA A 410 19.09 8.87 -2.38
N GLN A 411 19.51 8.73 -1.12
CA GLN A 411 20.32 9.72 -0.44
C GLN A 411 21.75 9.83 -1.01
N ARG A 412 22.36 8.70 -1.37
CA ARG A 412 23.73 8.63 -1.91
C ARG A 412 23.79 9.03 -3.38
N LEU A 413 22.81 8.60 -4.18
CA LEU A 413 22.74 8.86 -5.62
C LEU A 413 22.03 10.18 -5.96
N HIS A 414 21.42 10.84 -4.97
CA HIS A 414 20.61 12.04 -5.13
C HIS A 414 19.44 11.87 -6.12
N VAL A 415 18.74 10.73 -6.01
CA VAL A 415 17.64 10.33 -6.91
C VAL A 415 16.29 10.53 -6.23
N THR A 416 15.23 10.79 -6.99
CA THR A 416 13.87 10.88 -6.44
C THR A 416 13.43 9.53 -5.87
N GLN A 417 12.89 9.54 -4.65
CA GLN A 417 12.46 8.34 -3.94
C GLN A 417 10.94 8.25 -3.82
N CYS A 418 10.40 7.10 -4.22
CA CYS A 418 9.04 6.68 -3.94
C CYS A 418 9.05 5.52 -2.93
N ASN A 419 8.17 5.54 -1.94
CA ASN A 419 7.94 4.40 -1.06
C ASN A 419 6.54 3.82 -1.24
N ILE A 420 6.47 2.49 -1.23
CA ILE A 420 5.22 1.71 -1.22
C ILE A 420 5.31 0.77 -0.03
N ALA A 421 4.45 0.92 0.98
CA ALA A 421 4.52 0.08 2.17
C ALA A 421 4.05 -1.36 1.90
N HIS A 422 3.03 -1.55 1.05
CA HIS A 422 2.25 -2.80 0.90
C HIS A 422 1.49 -3.20 2.16
N ALA A 423 2.17 -3.23 3.30
CA ALA A 423 1.60 -3.38 4.63
C ALA A 423 2.53 -2.72 5.65
N LEU A 424 1.95 -2.20 6.73
CA LEU A 424 2.70 -1.85 7.94
C LEU A 424 2.36 -2.88 9.02
N GLU A 425 3.37 -3.46 9.66
CA GLU A 425 3.14 -4.57 10.60
C GLU A 425 2.56 -4.09 11.94
N LYS A 426 2.87 -2.86 12.37
CA LYS A 426 2.37 -2.30 13.64
C LYS A 426 0.86 -2.39 13.84
N PRO A 427 -0.01 -1.98 12.87
CA PRO A 427 -1.45 -2.15 13.00
C PRO A 427 -1.94 -3.61 12.85
N LYS A 428 -1.13 -4.53 12.32
CA LYS A 428 -1.50 -5.95 12.17
C LYS A 428 -1.29 -6.74 13.46
N TYR A 429 -0.26 -6.40 14.24
CA TYR A 429 0.05 -7.02 15.52
C TYR A 429 -0.33 -6.10 16.66
N LEU A 430 -1.46 -6.39 17.31
CA LEU A 430 -2.01 -5.55 18.37
C LEU A 430 -1.00 -5.35 19.52
N TYR A 431 -0.81 -4.09 19.93
CA TYR A 431 0.15 -3.69 20.97
C TYR A 431 1.61 -4.12 20.72
N SER A 432 1.97 -4.41 19.46
CA SER A 432 3.34 -4.79 19.07
C SER A 432 4.37 -3.71 19.37
N ASP A 433 3.98 -2.43 19.38
CA ASP A 433 4.82 -1.32 19.81
C ASP A 433 5.03 -1.32 21.33
N LEU A 434 3.94 -1.46 22.09
CA LEU A 434 3.96 -1.41 23.55
C LEU A 434 4.67 -2.64 24.18
N TYR A 435 4.49 -3.81 23.59
CA TYR A 435 5.05 -5.09 24.05
C TYR A 435 6.12 -5.63 23.09
N TRP A 436 6.86 -4.73 22.44
CA TRP A 436 7.83 -5.08 21.42
C TRP A 436 8.88 -6.07 21.93
N GLN A 437 9.35 -5.94 23.17
CA GLN A 437 10.38 -6.83 23.74
C GLN A 437 9.93 -8.29 23.80
N GLN A 438 8.64 -8.55 24.04
CA GLN A 438 8.09 -9.89 24.09
C GLN A 438 8.03 -10.53 22.70
N ASN A 439 7.94 -9.69 21.67
CA ASN A 439 7.88 -10.06 20.27
C ASN A 439 9.25 -10.04 19.58
N GLU A 440 10.27 -9.46 20.24
CA GLU A 440 11.54 -9.12 19.61
C GLU A 440 12.31 -10.34 19.10
N SER A 441 12.32 -11.44 19.87
CA SER A 441 13.00 -12.68 19.47
C SER A 441 12.43 -13.36 18.23
N GLN A 442 11.21 -13.01 17.82
CA GLN A 442 10.52 -13.61 16.68
C GLN A 442 10.37 -12.64 15.51
N TYR A 443 10.06 -11.37 15.79
CA TYR A 443 9.64 -10.42 14.76
C TYR A 443 10.59 -9.23 14.60
N HIS A 444 11.48 -8.98 15.57
CA HIS A 444 12.42 -7.85 15.55
C HIS A 444 11.76 -6.51 15.22
N PHE A 445 10.61 -6.23 15.86
CA PHE A 445 9.82 -5.02 15.61
C PHE A 445 10.59 -3.74 15.94
N SER A 446 11.60 -3.79 16.83
CA SER A 446 12.48 -2.65 17.08
C SER A 446 13.17 -2.15 15.79
N CYS A 447 13.74 -3.07 15.00
CA CYS A 447 14.37 -2.75 13.72
C CYS A 447 13.32 -2.28 12.71
N GLN A 448 12.22 -3.02 12.59
CA GLN A 448 11.21 -2.75 11.57
C GLN A 448 10.54 -1.39 11.75
N PHE A 449 10.06 -1.08 12.97
CA PHE A 449 9.36 0.19 13.20
C PHE A 449 10.30 1.39 13.12
N THR A 450 11.58 1.21 13.47
CA THR A 450 12.62 2.23 13.25
C THR A 450 12.85 2.46 11.75
N ALA A 451 12.97 1.38 10.97
CA ALA A 451 13.15 1.44 9.52
C ALA A 451 11.95 2.10 8.81
N ASP A 452 10.72 1.74 9.19
CA ASP A 452 9.49 2.33 8.67
C ASP A 452 9.46 3.84 8.93
N LEU A 453 9.76 4.26 10.17
CA LEU A 453 9.74 5.67 10.59
C LEU A 453 10.78 6.48 9.82
N ILE A 454 11.98 5.94 9.62
CA ILE A 454 13.03 6.57 8.82
C ILE A 454 12.56 6.70 7.37
N ALA A 455 12.12 5.61 6.76
CA ALA A 455 11.86 5.58 5.33
C ALA A 455 10.64 6.40 4.93
N MET A 456 9.54 6.36 5.72
CA MET A 456 8.35 7.18 5.42
C MET A 456 8.67 8.69 5.44
N ASN A 457 9.59 9.11 6.30
CA ASN A 457 9.99 10.51 6.40
C ASN A 457 11.06 10.92 5.39
N ALA A 458 11.93 10.00 4.97
CA ALA A 458 12.95 10.24 3.94
C ALA A 458 12.39 10.35 2.51
N SER A 459 11.30 9.63 2.22
CA SER A 459 10.72 9.56 0.88
C SER A 459 10.29 10.93 0.32
N ASP A 460 10.46 11.12 -1.00
CA ASP A 460 9.98 12.31 -1.70
C ASP A 460 8.46 12.26 -1.88
N PHE A 461 7.92 11.07 -2.14
CA PHE A 461 6.49 10.78 -2.13
C PHE A 461 6.20 9.33 -1.73
N ILE A 462 4.99 9.10 -1.23
CA ILE A 462 4.47 7.81 -0.80
C ILE A 462 3.28 7.45 -1.67
N ILE A 463 3.25 6.21 -2.15
CA ILE A 463 2.08 5.63 -2.79
C ILE A 463 1.41 4.66 -1.83
N ALA A 464 0.14 4.95 -1.54
CA ALA A 464 -0.78 4.05 -0.88
C ALA A 464 -1.78 3.52 -1.90
N SER A 465 -2.25 2.30 -1.70
CA SER A 465 -3.27 1.69 -2.56
C SER A 465 -4.67 2.24 -2.29
N THR A 466 -4.91 2.71 -1.05
CA THR A 466 -6.21 3.18 -0.54
C THR A 466 -6.07 4.38 0.40
N TYR A 467 -7.16 5.11 0.61
CA TYR A 467 -7.24 6.15 1.63
C TYR A 467 -7.12 5.57 3.04
N GLN A 468 -7.71 4.40 3.27
CA GLN A 468 -7.72 3.63 4.51
C GLN A 468 -6.31 3.32 4.98
N GLU A 469 -5.42 2.97 4.05
CA GLU A 469 -4.00 2.75 4.35
C GLU A 469 -3.35 3.98 4.98
N ILE A 470 -3.72 5.19 4.54
CA ILE A 470 -3.16 6.43 5.08
C ILE A 470 -3.87 6.83 6.39
N ALA A 471 -5.18 7.06 6.30
CA ALA A 471 -5.94 7.79 7.33
C ALA A 471 -7.16 7.03 7.85
N GLY A 472 -7.35 5.78 7.46
CA GLY A 472 -8.40 4.94 8.02
C GLY A 472 -9.81 5.42 7.67
N ARG A 473 -10.75 5.10 8.59
CA ARG A 473 -12.17 5.44 8.51
C ARG A 473 -12.49 6.57 9.49
N GLU A 474 -13.76 6.96 9.60
CA GLU A 474 -14.19 7.85 10.69
C GLU A 474 -14.04 7.19 12.06
N ASP A 475 -14.32 5.88 12.16
CA ASP A 475 -14.35 5.08 13.39
C ASP A 475 -13.05 4.29 13.67
N GLY A 476 -12.14 4.18 12.69
CA GLY A 476 -10.91 3.40 12.82
C GLY A 476 -9.68 4.10 12.27
N GLN A 477 -8.56 3.94 12.97
CA GLN A 477 -7.26 4.51 12.60
C GLN A 477 -6.69 3.92 11.28
N GLY A 478 -6.01 4.74 10.49
CA GLY A 478 -5.25 4.29 9.31
C GLY A 478 -3.91 3.61 9.64
N GLN A 479 -3.31 2.92 8.67
CA GLN A 479 -2.02 2.23 8.91
C GLN A 479 -0.91 3.25 9.15
N TYR A 480 -0.73 4.24 8.25
CA TYR A 480 0.24 5.32 8.47
C TYR A 480 -0.13 6.19 9.68
N GLU A 481 -1.43 6.46 9.90
CA GLU A 481 -1.89 7.20 11.08
C GLU A 481 -1.45 6.55 12.40
N SER A 482 -1.33 5.22 12.44
CA SER A 482 -0.84 4.51 13.62
C SER A 482 0.60 4.88 14.00
N TYR A 483 1.40 5.41 13.07
CA TYR A 483 2.76 5.89 13.31
C TYR A 483 2.81 7.38 13.69
N SER A 484 1.67 8.09 13.73
CA SER A 484 1.66 9.50 14.12
C SER A 484 2.09 9.70 15.58
N ALA A 485 1.65 8.83 16.50
CA ALA A 485 2.11 8.80 17.89
C ALA A 485 2.06 7.38 18.45
N PHE A 486 3.18 6.89 18.99
CA PHE A 486 3.29 5.57 19.62
C PHE A 486 4.54 5.49 20.52
N THR A 487 4.68 4.42 21.29
CA THR A 487 5.84 4.24 22.17
C THR A 487 6.35 2.81 22.14
N MET A 488 7.67 2.67 22.21
CA MET A 488 8.38 1.41 22.39
C MET A 488 9.12 1.48 23.73
N PRO A 489 8.49 1.06 24.85
CA PRO A 489 9.02 1.30 26.19
C PRO A 489 10.48 0.85 26.31
N GLY A 490 11.35 1.69 26.88
CA GLY A 490 12.78 1.39 27.03
C GLY A 490 13.64 1.56 25.78
N LEU A 491 13.05 1.95 24.63
CA LEU A 491 13.78 2.29 23.40
C LEU A 491 13.60 3.77 23.05
N TYR A 492 12.42 4.17 22.57
CA TYR A 492 12.07 5.56 22.27
C TYR A 492 10.55 5.78 22.31
N ARG A 493 10.15 7.04 22.35
CA ARG A 493 8.76 7.49 22.24
C ARG A 493 8.59 8.35 20.99
N VAL A 494 7.56 8.10 20.19
CA VAL A 494 7.25 8.89 19.00
C VAL A 494 6.02 9.75 19.31
N VAL A 495 6.23 11.06 19.41
CA VAL A 495 5.14 12.03 19.73
C VAL A 495 4.54 12.67 18.47
N SER A 496 5.31 12.69 17.38
CA SER A 496 4.89 13.14 16.05
C SER A 496 5.75 12.42 15.00
N GLY A 497 5.30 11.25 14.56
CA GLY A 497 6.07 10.38 13.66
C GLY A 497 5.78 10.58 12.16
N ILE A 498 4.54 10.91 11.82
CA ILE A 498 4.12 11.19 10.44
C ILE A 498 2.89 12.09 10.43
N ASP A 499 2.85 13.02 9.47
CA ASP A 499 1.71 13.91 9.23
C ASP A 499 0.94 13.44 7.99
N LEU A 500 -0.30 13.02 8.17
CA LEU A 500 -1.15 12.52 7.08
C LEU A 500 -1.57 13.62 6.10
N PHE A 501 -1.47 14.87 6.52
CA PHE A 501 -1.71 16.03 5.66
C PHE A 501 -0.47 16.45 4.88
N ASP A 502 0.63 15.69 4.97
CA ASP A 502 1.80 15.92 4.14
C ASP A 502 1.46 15.67 2.66
N PRO A 503 1.80 16.60 1.76
CA PRO A 503 1.56 16.43 0.34
C PRO A 503 2.38 15.32 -0.30
N LYS A 504 3.23 14.58 0.43
CA LYS A 504 3.94 13.40 -0.10
C LYS A 504 3.01 12.20 -0.33
N PHE A 505 1.87 12.12 0.36
CA PHE A 505 0.92 11.01 0.22
C PHE A 505 0.09 11.11 -1.06
N ASN A 506 0.10 10.04 -1.85
CA ASN A 506 -0.72 9.90 -3.06
C ASN A 506 -1.38 8.52 -3.11
N ILE A 507 -2.68 8.49 -3.43
CA ILE A 507 -3.40 7.25 -3.65
C ILE A 507 -3.30 6.85 -5.13
N VAL A 508 -2.61 5.74 -5.38
CA VAL A 508 -2.50 5.14 -6.71
C VAL A 508 -2.83 3.65 -6.57
N SER A 509 -4.09 3.33 -6.80
CA SER A 509 -4.58 1.97 -6.63
C SER A 509 -4.06 1.06 -7.74
N PRO A 510 -3.56 -0.15 -7.41
CA PRO A 510 -3.17 -1.14 -8.42
C PRO A 510 -4.39 -1.74 -9.12
N GLY A 511 -4.14 -2.61 -10.09
CA GLY A 511 -5.18 -3.32 -10.83
C GLY A 511 -4.97 -4.82 -10.91
N ALA A 512 -5.84 -5.48 -11.66
CA ALA A 512 -5.63 -6.86 -12.10
C ALA A 512 -4.95 -6.87 -13.48
N ASP A 513 -4.13 -7.88 -13.76
CA ASP A 513 -3.57 -8.10 -15.09
C ASP A 513 -4.69 -8.35 -16.09
N ALA A 514 -4.92 -7.40 -16.99
CA ALA A 514 -5.99 -7.45 -17.98
C ALA A 514 -5.83 -8.59 -18.99
N GLY A 515 -4.64 -9.17 -19.14
CA GLY A 515 -4.38 -10.35 -19.96
C GLY A 515 -4.91 -11.63 -19.31
N VAL A 516 -4.88 -11.71 -17.97
CA VAL A 516 -5.26 -12.88 -17.18
C VAL A 516 -6.70 -12.78 -16.68
N TYR A 517 -7.06 -11.63 -16.11
CA TYR A 517 -8.36 -11.38 -15.47
C TYR A 517 -9.17 -10.41 -16.33
N PHE A 518 -10.25 -10.92 -16.90
CA PHE A 518 -11.13 -10.19 -17.80
C PHE A 518 -12.55 -10.76 -17.69
N PRO A 519 -13.59 -10.00 -18.08
CA PRO A 519 -14.97 -10.42 -17.93
C PRO A 519 -15.27 -11.79 -18.55
N TYR A 520 -15.99 -12.63 -17.80
CA TYR A 520 -16.42 -13.96 -18.25
C TYR A 520 -17.22 -13.94 -19.58
N THR A 521 -17.79 -12.79 -19.94
CA THR A 521 -18.56 -12.57 -21.18
C THR A 521 -17.70 -12.45 -22.44
N GLU A 522 -16.38 -12.23 -22.33
CA GLU A 522 -15.47 -12.12 -23.47
C GLU A 522 -15.08 -13.51 -23.99
N GLN A 523 -16.01 -14.19 -24.68
CA GLN A 523 -15.91 -15.60 -25.09
C GLN A 523 -14.67 -15.90 -25.95
N ASP A 524 -14.27 -14.99 -26.83
CA ASP A 524 -13.12 -15.17 -27.74
C ASP A 524 -11.77 -15.28 -27.02
N ARG A 525 -11.71 -14.84 -25.76
CA ARG A 525 -10.49 -14.86 -24.94
C ARG A 525 -10.45 -16.04 -23.96
N ARG A 526 -11.54 -16.80 -23.84
CA ARG A 526 -11.68 -17.88 -22.85
C ARG A 526 -10.72 -19.03 -23.14
N LEU A 527 -10.10 -19.55 -22.09
CA LEU A 527 -9.19 -20.70 -22.17
C LEU A 527 -9.95 -22.01 -21.98
N THR A 528 -10.85 -22.32 -22.89
CA THR A 528 -11.77 -23.48 -22.78
C THR A 528 -11.07 -24.84 -22.69
N GLY A 529 -9.83 -24.94 -23.19
CA GLY A 529 -9.00 -26.13 -23.01
C GLY A 529 -8.66 -26.46 -21.55
N LEU A 530 -8.73 -25.48 -20.64
CA LEU A 530 -8.54 -25.69 -19.20
C LEU A 530 -9.81 -26.17 -18.48
N HIS A 531 -10.97 -26.17 -19.15
CA HIS A 531 -12.24 -26.47 -18.48
C HIS A 531 -12.24 -27.89 -17.91
N THR A 532 -11.74 -28.89 -18.63
CA THR A 532 -11.67 -30.27 -18.14
C THR A 532 -10.85 -30.38 -16.85
N GLU A 533 -9.72 -29.67 -16.77
CA GLU A 533 -8.91 -29.61 -15.55
C GLU A 533 -9.67 -28.92 -14.41
N ILE A 534 -10.34 -27.80 -14.69
CA ILE A 534 -11.15 -27.08 -13.70
C ILE A 534 -12.31 -27.96 -13.19
N GLU A 535 -12.98 -28.72 -14.07
CA GLU A 535 -14.07 -29.62 -13.66
C GLU A 535 -13.56 -30.74 -12.76
N ASP A 536 -12.39 -31.32 -13.05
CA ASP A 536 -11.76 -32.33 -12.17
C ASP A 536 -11.34 -31.74 -10.82
N LEU A 537 -10.79 -30.53 -10.82
CA LEU A 537 -10.42 -29.84 -9.58
C LEU A 537 -11.65 -29.61 -8.69
N ILE A 538 -12.76 -29.12 -9.25
CA ILE A 538 -13.95 -28.76 -8.46
C ILE A 538 -14.81 -30.00 -8.13
N PHE A 539 -15.09 -30.85 -9.11
CA PHE A 539 -16.08 -31.92 -9.04
C PHE A 539 -15.49 -33.33 -9.15
N GLY A 540 -14.17 -33.46 -9.26
CA GLY A 540 -13.48 -34.74 -9.27
C GLY A 540 -13.55 -35.48 -7.93
N GLY A 541 -13.08 -36.73 -7.93
CA GLY A 541 -13.09 -37.60 -6.75
C GLY A 541 -12.12 -37.18 -5.64
N PRO A 542 -11.87 -38.07 -4.67
CA PRO A 542 -10.86 -37.86 -3.63
C PRO A 542 -9.46 -37.69 -4.23
N ARG A 543 -8.69 -36.73 -3.69
CA ARG A 543 -7.30 -36.45 -4.08
C ARG A 543 -6.45 -36.19 -2.83
N ALA A 544 -5.14 -36.29 -2.95
CA ALA A 544 -4.23 -36.00 -1.83
C ALA A 544 -4.11 -34.49 -1.52
N ASP A 545 -4.31 -33.67 -2.54
CA ASP A 545 -4.25 -32.20 -2.52
C ASP A 545 -5.63 -31.55 -2.35
N ALA A 546 -6.68 -32.35 -2.07
CA ALA A 546 -8.05 -31.85 -1.90
C ALA A 546 -8.82 -32.60 -0.82
N ARG A 547 -9.76 -31.91 -0.16
CA ARG A 547 -10.75 -32.50 0.76
C ARG A 547 -12.17 -32.17 0.30
N GLY A 548 -13.08 -33.13 0.52
CA GLY A 548 -14.50 -33.03 0.17
C GLY A 548 -14.78 -33.30 -1.32
N VAL A 549 -15.99 -33.78 -1.60
CA VAL A 549 -16.51 -34.08 -2.94
C VAL A 549 -17.94 -33.55 -3.00
N LEU A 550 -18.21 -32.64 -3.93
CA LEU A 550 -19.52 -32.00 -4.02
C LEU A 550 -20.57 -33.00 -4.56
N ASP A 551 -21.61 -33.27 -3.77
CA ASP A 551 -22.71 -34.17 -4.16
C ASP A 551 -23.58 -33.55 -5.25
N ASP A 552 -24.00 -32.30 -5.06
CA ASP A 552 -24.83 -31.55 -6.00
C ASP A 552 -23.96 -30.62 -6.84
N ARG A 553 -23.76 -30.96 -8.13
CA ARG A 553 -22.89 -30.20 -9.04
C ARG A 553 -23.57 -28.99 -9.68
N ASP A 554 -24.89 -28.89 -9.57
CA ASP A 554 -25.68 -27.85 -10.23
C ASP A 554 -25.81 -26.58 -9.38
N LYS A 555 -25.53 -26.69 -8.07
CA LYS A 555 -25.51 -25.53 -7.17
C LYS A 555 -24.45 -24.50 -7.59
N PRO A 556 -24.74 -23.19 -7.43
CA PRO A 556 -23.74 -22.14 -7.52
C PRO A 556 -22.57 -22.39 -6.57
N LEU A 557 -21.40 -21.88 -6.95
CA LEU A 557 -20.18 -21.96 -6.15
C LEU A 557 -19.98 -20.65 -5.39
N LEU A 558 -19.92 -20.72 -4.07
CA LEU A 558 -19.35 -19.68 -3.21
C LEU A 558 -17.85 -19.91 -3.15
N PHE A 559 -17.07 -19.02 -3.77
CA PHE A 559 -15.64 -19.23 -4.01
C PHE A 559 -14.78 -18.31 -3.14
N THR A 560 -13.70 -18.85 -2.58
CA THR A 560 -12.63 -18.05 -1.97
C THR A 560 -11.26 -18.59 -2.37
N MET A 561 -10.29 -17.68 -2.51
CA MET A 561 -8.90 -18.01 -2.77
C MET A 561 -7.98 -17.07 -1.99
N ALA A 562 -7.13 -17.62 -1.13
CA ALA A 562 -6.15 -16.86 -0.34
C ALA A 562 -5.09 -17.80 0.25
N ARG A 563 -4.04 -17.23 0.84
CA ARG A 563 -3.18 -17.99 1.77
C ARG A 563 -3.98 -18.42 3.00
N LEU A 564 -3.56 -19.49 3.64
CA LEU A 564 -4.20 -20.01 4.84
C LEU A 564 -3.47 -19.51 6.09
N ASP A 565 -3.84 -18.31 6.55
CA ASP A 565 -3.33 -17.70 7.78
C ASP A 565 -4.51 -17.18 8.64
N ARG A 566 -4.27 -16.83 9.91
CA ARG A 566 -5.31 -16.40 10.85
C ARG A 566 -6.00 -15.11 10.39
N ILE A 567 -5.25 -14.21 9.75
CA ILE A 567 -5.77 -12.92 9.29
C ILE A 567 -6.70 -13.10 8.09
N LYS A 568 -6.39 -14.02 7.17
CA LYS A 568 -7.26 -14.34 6.02
C LYS A 568 -8.56 -15.02 6.44
N ASN A 569 -8.59 -15.68 7.61
CA ASN A 569 -9.81 -16.14 8.27
C ASN A 569 -10.67 -17.10 7.39
N ILE A 570 -10.00 -17.94 6.60
CA ILE A 570 -10.67 -18.94 5.76
C ILE A 570 -11.42 -19.96 6.62
N ALA A 571 -10.82 -20.38 7.75
CA ALA A 571 -11.49 -21.24 8.72
C ALA A 571 -12.77 -20.59 9.30
N GLY A 572 -12.78 -19.27 9.50
CA GLY A 572 -13.99 -18.55 9.92
C GLY A 572 -15.11 -18.67 8.89
N LEU A 573 -14.81 -18.49 7.60
CA LEU A 573 -15.80 -18.67 6.53
C LEU A 573 -16.38 -20.09 6.48
N VAL A 574 -15.55 -21.12 6.68
CA VAL A 574 -16.03 -22.52 6.75
C VAL A 574 -16.98 -22.72 7.93
N ASP A 575 -16.69 -22.11 9.08
CA ASP A 575 -17.55 -22.17 10.26
C ASP A 575 -18.90 -21.45 10.02
N TRP A 576 -18.87 -20.27 9.38
CA TRP A 576 -20.08 -19.52 9.03
C TRP A 576 -20.95 -20.31 8.06
N PHE A 577 -20.35 -20.88 7.02
CA PHE A 577 -21.06 -21.73 6.05
C PHE A 577 -21.63 -22.98 6.72
N GLY A 578 -20.86 -23.66 7.58
CA GLY A 578 -21.32 -24.87 8.26
C GLY A 578 -22.51 -24.63 9.20
N SER A 579 -22.54 -23.44 9.82
CA SER A 579 -23.56 -23.03 10.79
C SER A 579 -24.84 -22.48 10.15
N ASP A 580 -24.88 -22.26 8.84
CA ASP A 580 -26.04 -21.73 8.12
C ASP A 580 -26.65 -22.79 7.15
N PRO A 581 -27.70 -23.52 7.58
CA PRO A 581 -28.36 -24.51 6.73
C PRO A 581 -28.97 -23.94 5.44
N ALA A 582 -29.45 -22.69 5.46
CA ALA A 582 -30.10 -22.09 4.30
C ALA A 582 -29.06 -21.71 3.23
N LEU A 583 -27.90 -21.21 3.64
CA LEU A 583 -26.78 -20.97 2.74
C LEU A 583 -26.26 -22.28 2.12
N ARG A 584 -26.13 -23.34 2.94
CA ARG A 584 -25.74 -24.69 2.51
C ARG A 584 -26.70 -25.31 1.50
N GLU A 585 -28.00 -25.04 1.64
CA GLU A 585 -28.99 -25.46 0.65
C GLU A 585 -28.80 -24.72 -0.68
N SER A 586 -28.47 -23.43 -0.62
CA SER A 586 -28.40 -22.52 -1.76
C SER A 586 -27.11 -22.60 -2.60
N ALA A 587 -25.98 -22.99 -2.01
CA ALA A 587 -24.67 -22.99 -2.69
C ALA A 587 -23.71 -24.06 -2.13
N ASN A 588 -22.70 -24.42 -2.92
CA ASN A 588 -21.53 -25.16 -2.45
C ASN A 588 -20.37 -24.20 -2.16
N LEU A 589 -19.50 -24.54 -1.21
CA LEU A 589 -18.32 -23.74 -0.89
C LEU A 589 -17.06 -24.32 -1.56
N LEU A 590 -16.38 -23.52 -2.37
CA LEU A 590 -15.09 -23.83 -2.98
C LEU A 590 -13.99 -22.98 -2.32
N VAL A 591 -13.03 -23.64 -1.68
CA VAL A 591 -11.91 -23.02 -0.99
C VAL A 591 -10.60 -23.40 -1.67
N VAL A 592 -9.84 -22.42 -2.15
CA VAL A 592 -8.46 -22.62 -2.61
C VAL A 592 -7.53 -21.94 -1.62
N ALA A 593 -6.95 -22.70 -0.70
CA ALA A 593 -6.11 -22.14 0.36
C ALA A 593 -5.13 -23.15 0.96
N GLY A 594 -3.88 -22.73 1.10
CA GLY A 594 -2.82 -23.46 1.79
C GLY A 594 -2.60 -24.90 1.32
N HIS A 595 -2.23 -25.78 2.24
CA HIS A 595 -2.16 -27.23 2.05
C HIS A 595 -3.30 -27.95 2.77
N VAL A 596 -3.72 -29.13 2.29
CA VAL A 596 -4.68 -29.97 3.02
C VAL A 596 -3.98 -30.74 4.15
N ASP A 597 -2.72 -31.15 3.96
CA ASP A 597 -1.93 -31.85 4.97
C ASP A 597 -0.94 -30.89 5.64
N ALA A 598 -1.00 -30.80 6.97
CA ALA A 598 -0.14 -29.95 7.78
C ALA A 598 1.34 -30.33 7.67
N ALA A 599 1.64 -31.60 7.37
CA ALA A 599 3.02 -32.05 7.18
C ALA A 599 3.71 -31.45 5.94
N ASN A 600 2.94 -30.85 5.02
CA ASN A 600 3.46 -30.21 3.82
C ASN A 600 3.72 -28.71 4.00
N SER A 601 3.42 -28.13 5.17
CA SER A 601 3.68 -26.73 5.47
C SER A 601 4.85 -26.60 6.44
N ASP A 602 5.75 -25.67 6.17
CA ASP A 602 6.80 -25.22 7.10
C ASP A 602 6.34 -24.04 7.98
N ASP A 603 5.14 -23.49 7.74
CA ASP A 603 4.57 -22.37 8.49
C ASP A 603 3.65 -22.88 9.61
N ARG A 604 4.01 -22.56 10.85
CA ARG A 604 3.24 -22.94 12.03
C ARG A 604 1.82 -22.35 12.03
N GLU A 605 1.64 -21.12 11.57
CA GLU A 605 0.32 -20.49 11.54
C GLU A 605 -0.61 -21.22 10.56
N GLU A 606 -0.07 -21.60 9.40
CA GLU A 606 -0.78 -22.40 8.41
C GLU A 606 -1.10 -23.80 8.95
N GLN A 607 -0.15 -24.50 9.58
CA GLN A 607 -0.38 -25.80 10.21
C GLN A 607 -1.54 -25.76 11.22
N GLU A 608 -1.59 -24.73 12.07
CA GLU A 608 -2.67 -24.53 13.04
C GLU A 608 -4.02 -24.28 12.34
N GLN A 609 -4.05 -23.48 11.26
CA GLN A 609 -5.27 -23.26 10.47
C GLN A 609 -5.72 -24.51 9.71
N ILE A 610 -4.80 -25.35 9.22
CA ILE A 610 -5.10 -26.64 8.60
C ILE A 610 -5.84 -27.55 9.58
N GLY A 611 -5.32 -27.68 10.81
CA GLY A 611 -5.98 -28.46 11.86
C GLY A 611 -7.40 -27.96 12.14
N ARG A 612 -7.57 -26.63 12.22
CA ARG A 612 -8.88 -26.00 12.43
C ARG A 612 -9.85 -26.24 11.27
N MET A 613 -9.38 -26.18 10.03
CA MET A 613 -10.20 -26.49 8.84
C MET A 613 -10.75 -27.91 8.89
N HIS A 614 -9.88 -28.90 9.20
CA HIS A 614 -10.31 -30.30 9.35
C HIS A 614 -11.34 -30.48 10.46
N GLU A 615 -11.09 -29.88 11.63
CA GLU A 615 -12.02 -29.94 12.77
C GLU A 615 -13.40 -29.38 12.40
N LEU A 616 -13.47 -28.24 11.72
CA LEU A 616 -14.73 -27.60 11.34
C LEU A 616 -15.49 -28.41 10.28
N MET A 617 -14.78 -28.96 9.29
CA MET A 617 -15.40 -29.81 8.28
C MET A 617 -16.00 -31.09 8.88
N GLU A 618 -15.33 -31.68 9.87
CA GLU A 618 -15.83 -32.84 10.61
C GLU A 618 -17.02 -32.48 11.49
N ARG A 619 -16.90 -31.40 12.28
CA ARG A 619 -17.93 -30.92 13.21
C ARG A 619 -19.26 -30.66 12.50
N HIS A 620 -19.21 -30.03 11.33
CA HIS A 620 -20.40 -29.60 10.57
C HIS A 620 -20.83 -30.60 9.48
N GLY A 621 -20.07 -31.68 9.27
CA GLY A 621 -20.34 -32.70 8.25
C GLY A 621 -20.32 -32.13 6.83
N LEU A 622 -19.20 -31.49 6.45
CA LEU A 622 -19.12 -30.64 5.26
C LEU A 622 -18.51 -31.30 4.02
N ASP A 623 -18.03 -32.53 4.11
CA ASP A 623 -17.32 -33.21 3.01
C ASP A 623 -18.16 -33.38 1.73
N SER A 624 -19.49 -33.26 1.77
CA SER A 624 -20.37 -33.30 0.58
C SER A 624 -20.72 -31.93 -0.03
N GLN A 625 -20.35 -30.83 0.63
CA GLN A 625 -20.79 -29.46 0.32
C GLN A 625 -19.64 -28.45 0.24
N VAL A 626 -18.47 -28.81 0.77
CA VAL A 626 -17.25 -28.00 0.73
C VAL A 626 -16.19 -28.75 -0.07
N ARG A 627 -15.61 -28.08 -1.06
CA ARG A 627 -14.41 -28.53 -1.78
C ARG A 627 -13.24 -27.66 -1.36
N TRP A 628 -12.30 -28.22 -0.62
CA TRP A 628 -11.07 -27.55 -0.22
C TRP A 628 -9.90 -28.06 -1.07
N LEU A 629 -9.28 -27.16 -1.83
CA LEU A 629 -8.11 -27.38 -2.67
C LEU A 629 -6.88 -26.77 -1.99
N GLY A 630 -5.94 -27.62 -1.60
CA GLY A 630 -4.68 -27.23 -0.95
C GLY A 630 -3.53 -27.10 -1.94
N LEU A 631 -3.75 -26.35 -3.02
CA LEU A 631 -2.82 -26.20 -4.15
C LEU A 631 -2.71 -24.75 -4.61
N HIS A 632 -1.55 -24.42 -5.16
CA HIS A 632 -1.26 -23.12 -5.76
C HIS A 632 -1.63 -23.14 -7.25
N LEU A 633 -2.53 -22.26 -7.66
CA LEU A 633 -2.97 -22.16 -9.05
C LEU A 633 -2.04 -21.25 -9.87
N GLU A 634 -1.65 -21.73 -11.04
CA GLU A 634 -1.04 -20.92 -12.10
C GLU A 634 -1.97 -19.76 -12.49
N LYS A 635 -1.41 -18.58 -12.84
CA LYS A 635 -2.19 -17.35 -13.12
C LYS A 635 -3.31 -17.56 -14.18
N ASN A 636 -3.01 -18.26 -15.27
CA ASN A 636 -4.00 -18.49 -16.33
C ASN A 636 -5.14 -19.41 -15.88
N LEU A 637 -4.81 -20.42 -15.07
CA LEU A 637 -5.79 -21.34 -14.50
C LEU A 637 -6.67 -20.63 -13.46
N SER A 638 -6.09 -19.80 -12.59
CA SER A 638 -6.86 -19.01 -11.62
C SER A 638 -7.79 -18.00 -12.30
N GLY A 639 -7.31 -17.31 -13.34
CA GLY A 639 -8.14 -16.40 -14.14
C GLY A 639 -9.33 -17.11 -14.78
N GLU A 640 -9.11 -18.29 -15.38
CA GLU A 640 -10.18 -19.08 -15.98
C GLU A 640 -11.13 -19.67 -14.92
N LEU A 641 -10.61 -20.06 -13.74
CA LEU A 641 -11.42 -20.52 -12.61
C LEU A 641 -12.42 -19.46 -12.16
N TYR A 642 -12.00 -18.19 -11.97
CA TYR A 642 -12.92 -17.10 -11.63
C TYR A 642 -14.06 -16.97 -12.65
N ARG A 643 -13.74 -17.04 -13.95
CA ARG A 643 -14.74 -16.97 -15.04
C ARG A 643 -15.64 -18.20 -15.08
N TYR A 644 -15.11 -19.38 -14.80
CA TYR A 644 -15.87 -20.63 -14.75
C TYR A 644 -16.88 -20.65 -13.57
N VAL A 645 -16.49 -20.06 -12.43
CA VAL A 645 -17.41 -19.81 -11.29
C VAL A 645 -18.49 -18.79 -11.69
N ALA A 646 -18.13 -17.74 -12.43
CA ALA A 646 -19.07 -16.73 -12.93
C ALA A 646 -20.10 -17.32 -13.92
N ASP A 647 -19.69 -18.25 -14.79
CA ASP A 647 -20.60 -18.98 -15.69
C ASP A 647 -21.69 -19.72 -14.91
N ARG A 648 -21.37 -20.23 -13.72
CA ARG A 648 -22.29 -20.93 -12.79
C ARG A 648 -23.06 -20.02 -11.85
N ARG A 649 -23.04 -18.70 -12.08
CA ARG A 649 -23.71 -17.71 -11.21
C ARG A 649 -23.27 -17.80 -9.75
N GLY A 650 -22.01 -18.17 -9.52
CA GLY A 650 -21.39 -18.16 -8.20
C GLY A 650 -21.12 -16.76 -7.67
N ALA A 651 -20.41 -16.68 -6.54
CA ALA A 651 -19.93 -15.43 -5.93
C ALA A 651 -18.54 -15.63 -5.30
N PHE A 652 -17.80 -14.54 -5.12
CA PHE A 652 -16.52 -14.55 -4.40
C PHE A 652 -16.69 -14.05 -2.97
N VAL A 653 -16.00 -14.65 -2.01
CA VAL A 653 -15.95 -14.19 -0.62
C VAL A 653 -14.52 -13.99 -0.15
N GLN A 654 -14.26 -12.80 0.41
CA GLN A 654 -13.04 -12.45 1.11
C GLN A 654 -13.40 -12.23 2.60
N PRO A 655 -13.12 -13.19 3.50
CA PRO A 655 -13.58 -13.14 4.90
C PRO A 655 -12.52 -12.62 5.90
N ALA A 656 -11.49 -11.90 5.45
CA ALA A 656 -10.34 -11.58 6.31
C ALA A 656 -10.75 -10.70 7.49
N LEU A 657 -10.11 -10.92 8.64
CA LEU A 657 -10.20 -10.03 9.80
C LEU A 657 -9.72 -8.62 9.44
N PHE A 658 -8.70 -8.54 8.57
CA PHE A 658 -8.23 -7.31 7.95
C PHE A 658 -7.59 -7.63 6.60
N GLU A 659 -7.90 -6.84 5.58
CA GLU A 659 -7.28 -6.97 4.26
C GLU A 659 -6.70 -5.62 3.82
N ALA A 660 -5.36 -5.53 3.69
CA ALA A 660 -4.70 -4.24 3.42
C ALA A 660 -5.17 -3.63 2.09
N PHE A 661 -5.30 -4.43 1.04
CA PHE A 661 -5.87 -4.03 -0.25
C PHE A 661 -6.90 -5.02 -0.78
N GLY A 662 -6.49 -6.26 -1.02
CA GLY A 662 -7.34 -7.31 -1.58
C GLY A 662 -7.26 -7.41 -3.10
N LEU A 663 -6.10 -7.80 -3.65
CA LEU A 663 -5.95 -8.06 -5.09
C LEU A 663 -6.97 -9.09 -5.58
N THR A 664 -7.25 -10.14 -4.80
CA THR A 664 -8.25 -11.16 -5.15
C THR A 664 -9.67 -10.60 -5.29
N VAL A 665 -10.00 -9.53 -4.56
CA VAL A 665 -11.27 -8.79 -4.74
C VAL A 665 -11.30 -8.13 -6.12
N VAL A 666 -10.22 -7.46 -6.52
CA VAL A 666 -10.10 -6.83 -7.85
C VAL A 666 -10.11 -7.88 -8.96
N GLU A 667 -9.42 -9.01 -8.80
CA GLU A 667 -9.38 -10.13 -9.75
C GLU A 667 -10.77 -10.75 -9.97
N ALA A 668 -11.50 -11.01 -8.88
CA ALA A 668 -12.87 -11.52 -8.93
C ALA A 668 -13.81 -10.54 -9.65
N MET A 669 -13.77 -9.26 -9.25
CA MET A 669 -14.60 -8.20 -9.85
C MET A 669 -14.26 -7.97 -11.33
N ALA A 670 -12.97 -7.99 -11.71
CA ALA A 670 -12.51 -7.87 -13.10
C ALA A 670 -13.03 -9.02 -13.96
N SER A 671 -13.13 -10.22 -13.38
CA SER A 671 -13.66 -11.42 -14.03
C SER A 671 -15.19 -11.42 -14.12
N GLY A 672 -15.86 -10.48 -13.45
CA GLY A 672 -17.31 -10.33 -13.43
C GLY A 672 -18.01 -11.14 -12.34
N LEU A 673 -17.30 -11.56 -11.30
CA LEU A 673 -17.86 -12.34 -10.20
C LEU A 673 -18.38 -11.40 -9.09
N PRO A 674 -19.68 -11.42 -8.73
CA PRO A 674 -20.18 -10.68 -7.58
C PRO A 674 -19.40 -11.03 -6.32
N THR A 675 -18.98 -10.02 -5.57
CA THR A 675 -17.99 -10.18 -4.51
C THR A 675 -18.51 -9.67 -3.17
N PHE A 676 -18.29 -10.47 -2.13
CA PHE A 676 -18.45 -10.14 -0.71
C PHE A 676 -17.06 -10.00 -0.10
N ALA A 677 -16.74 -8.86 0.50
CA ALA A 677 -15.43 -8.68 1.10
C ALA A 677 -15.50 -7.99 2.46
N THR A 678 -14.50 -8.24 3.29
CA THR A 678 -14.39 -7.61 4.60
C THR A 678 -14.51 -6.08 4.52
N ARG A 679 -15.24 -5.50 5.48
CA ARG A 679 -15.32 -4.03 5.63
C ARG A 679 -14.08 -3.42 6.28
N TYR A 680 -13.10 -4.23 6.67
CA TYR A 680 -11.87 -3.79 7.35
C TYR A 680 -10.67 -3.81 6.40
N GLY A 681 -10.19 -2.61 6.06
CA GLY A 681 -9.06 -2.41 5.17
C GLY A 681 -9.49 -2.01 3.75
N GLY A 682 -8.67 -2.33 2.76
CA GLY A 682 -8.81 -1.85 1.39
C GLY A 682 -10.11 -2.24 0.64
N PRO A 683 -10.71 -3.43 0.85
CA PRO A 683 -11.94 -3.79 0.13
C PRO A 683 -13.12 -2.86 0.38
N LEU A 684 -13.13 -2.14 1.51
CA LEU A 684 -14.13 -1.12 1.82
C LEU A 684 -14.19 -0.02 0.75
N GLU A 685 -13.03 0.37 0.21
CA GLU A 685 -12.94 1.37 -0.86
C GLU A 685 -13.12 0.76 -2.25
N ILE A 686 -12.75 -0.51 -2.44
CA ILE A 686 -12.87 -1.18 -3.73
C ILE A 686 -14.35 -1.35 -4.09
N ILE A 687 -15.14 -1.86 -3.15
CA ILE A 687 -16.56 -2.18 -3.34
C ILE A 687 -17.45 -1.00 -2.95
N GLU A 688 -18.38 -0.66 -3.82
CA GLU A 688 -19.55 0.15 -3.49
C GLU A 688 -20.71 -0.78 -3.10
N HIS A 689 -21.04 -0.81 -1.81
CA HIS A 689 -22.01 -1.74 -1.21
C HIS A 689 -23.35 -1.73 -1.96
N GLY A 690 -23.83 -2.90 -2.38
CA GLY A 690 -25.07 -3.09 -3.12
C GLY A 690 -25.01 -2.70 -4.61
N CYS A 691 -23.92 -2.08 -5.06
CA CYS A 691 -23.74 -1.63 -6.45
C CYS A 691 -22.72 -2.47 -7.22
N SER A 692 -21.53 -2.68 -6.65
CA SER A 692 -20.42 -3.44 -7.26
C SER A 692 -20.00 -4.66 -6.45
N GLY A 693 -20.69 -4.92 -5.33
CA GLY A 693 -20.42 -6.02 -4.40
C GLY A 693 -21.03 -5.72 -3.04
N PHE A 694 -20.63 -6.47 -2.01
CA PHE A 694 -21.09 -6.30 -0.64
C PHE A 694 -19.93 -6.27 0.35
N HIS A 695 -20.17 -5.59 1.47
CA HIS A 695 -19.25 -5.58 2.61
C HIS A 695 -19.78 -6.52 3.67
N ILE A 696 -18.90 -7.36 4.21
CA ILE A 696 -19.19 -8.25 5.34
C ILE A 696 -18.33 -7.87 6.55
N ASP A 697 -18.86 -8.10 7.75
CA ASP A 697 -18.13 -7.91 8.99
C ASP A 697 -17.64 -9.28 9.50
N PRO A 698 -16.34 -9.56 9.48
CA PRO A 698 -15.79 -10.85 9.92
C PRO A 698 -15.97 -11.13 11.42
N ASN A 699 -16.33 -10.13 12.24
CA ASN A 699 -16.65 -10.34 13.65
C ASN A 699 -18.10 -10.82 13.85
N HIS A 700 -18.94 -10.73 12.81
CA HIS A 700 -20.36 -11.08 12.82
C HIS A 700 -20.68 -12.09 11.71
N GLY A 701 -20.08 -13.28 11.81
CA GLY A 701 -20.19 -14.33 10.79
C GLY A 701 -21.61 -14.79 10.45
N GLU A 702 -22.53 -14.76 11.42
CA GLU A 702 -23.95 -15.05 11.21
C GLU A 702 -24.65 -14.00 10.31
N GLU A 703 -24.27 -12.73 10.43
CA GLU A 703 -24.79 -11.67 9.56
C GLU A 703 -24.18 -11.76 8.16
N ALA A 704 -22.90 -12.09 8.07
CA ALA A 704 -22.20 -12.29 6.81
C ALA A 704 -22.79 -13.45 6.00
N SER A 705 -23.03 -14.61 6.64
CA SER A 705 -23.65 -15.79 6.00
C SER A 705 -25.07 -15.50 5.53
N ARG A 706 -25.90 -14.85 6.36
CA ARG A 706 -27.25 -14.42 5.99
C ARG A 706 -27.25 -13.50 4.77
N MET A 707 -26.32 -12.55 4.67
CA MET A 707 -26.22 -11.65 3.52
C MET A 707 -25.92 -12.40 2.21
N VAL A 708 -25.09 -13.44 2.28
CA VAL A 708 -24.77 -14.30 1.13
C VAL A 708 -25.98 -15.17 0.76
N GLU A 709 -26.69 -15.72 1.75
CA GLU A 709 -27.93 -16.46 1.55
C GLU A 709 -29.00 -15.60 0.86
N GLU A 710 -29.28 -14.40 1.39
CA GLU A 710 -30.23 -13.46 0.81
C GLU A 710 -29.88 -13.09 -0.64
N PHE A 711 -28.59 -12.96 -0.95
CA PHE A 711 -28.13 -12.73 -2.32
C PHE A 711 -28.49 -13.89 -3.25
N PHE A 712 -28.16 -15.14 -2.89
CA PHE A 712 -28.49 -16.29 -3.73
C PHE A 712 -30.00 -16.48 -3.85
N ALA A 713 -30.74 -16.33 -2.75
CA ALA A 713 -32.20 -16.38 -2.73
C ALA A 713 -32.82 -15.31 -3.65
N ARG A 714 -32.23 -14.11 -3.70
CA ARG A 714 -32.67 -13.04 -4.61
C ARG A 714 -32.29 -13.33 -6.04
N CYS A 715 -31.09 -13.83 -6.33
CA CYS A 715 -30.68 -14.24 -7.67
C CYS A 715 -31.61 -15.32 -8.26
N ALA A 716 -32.10 -16.24 -7.43
CA ALA A 716 -33.07 -17.25 -7.86
C ALA A 716 -34.45 -16.66 -8.21
N LYS A 717 -34.87 -15.59 -7.52
CA LYS A 717 -36.15 -14.89 -7.75
C LYS A 717 -36.08 -13.84 -8.87
N GLU A 718 -34.93 -13.20 -9.04
CA GLU A 718 -34.69 -12.08 -9.95
C GLU A 718 -33.52 -12.42 -10.90
N PRO A 719 -33.77 -13.05 -12.08
CA PRO A 719 -32.71 -13.53 -12.97
C PRO A 719 -31.71 -12.45 -13.45
N GLY A 720 -32.13 -11.18 -13.47
CA GLY A 720 -31.27 -10.06 -13.87
C GLY A 720 -30.36 -9.53 -12.75
N TYR A 721 -30.61 -9.87 -11.49
CA TYR A 721 -29.93 -9.27 -10.34
C TYR A 721 -28.44 -9.60 -10.31
N TRP A 722 -28.08 -10.87 -10.54
CA TRP A 722 -26.68 -11.30 -10.60
C TRP A 722 -25.90 -10.55 -11.69
N GLY A 723 -26.50 -10.40 -12.87
CA GLY A 723 -25.89 -9.72 -14.02
C GLY A 723 -25.68 -8.23 -13.77
N GLN A 724 -26.58 -7.56 -13.04
CA GLN A 724 -26.42 -6.15 -12.65
C GLN A 724 -25.21 -5.95 -11.74
N LEU A 725 -25.06 -6.77 -10.69
CA LEU A 725 -23.92 -6.71 -9.78
C LEU A 725 -22.61 -7.05 -10.49
N SER A 726 -22.62 -8.06 -11.37
CA SER A 726 -21.47 -8.43 -12.20
C SER A 726 -21.00 -7.26 -13.07
N GLN A 727 -21.91 -6.58 -13.76
CA GLN A 727 -21.57 -5.39 -14.57
C GLN A 727 -21.09 -4.22 -13.70
N GLY A 728 -21.70 -4.01 -12.53
CA GLY A 728 -21.24 -3.02 -11.55
C GLY A 728 -19.80 -3.27 -11.10
N ALA A 729 -19.45 -4.53 -10.80
CA ALA A 729 -18.10 -4.95 -10.44
C ALA A 729 -17.08 -4.67 -11.56
N ILE A 730 -17.40 -5.06 -12.80
CA ILE A 730 -16.53 -4.83 -13.97
C ILE A 730 -16.31 -3.34 -14.21
N ALA A 731 -17.38 -2.53 -14.17
CA ALA A 731 -17.31 -1.09 -14.39
C ALA A 731 -16.50 -0.39 -13.28
N ARG A 732 -16.64 -0.85 -12.03
CA ARG A 732 -15.86 -0.34 -10.90
C ARG A 732 -14.36 -0.58 -11.10
N VAL A 733 -13.95 -1.78 -11.50
CA VAL A 733 -12.54 -2.10 -11.76
C VAL A 733 -11.99 -1.29 -12.92
N ARG A 734 -12.67 -1.29 -14.08
CA ARG A 734 -12.19 -0.60 -15.30
C ARG A 734 -11.96 0.91 -15.09
N SER A 735 -12.73 1.55 -14.21
CA SER A 735 -12.63 3.00 -13.98
C SER A 735 -11.62 3.42 -12.92
N ARG A 736 -11.12 2.48 -12.09
CA ARG A 736 -10.32 2.82 -10.89
C ARG A 736 -9.10 1.93 -10.64
N TYR A 737 -9.19 0.64 -10.96
CA TYR A 737 -8.25 -0.39 -10.52
C TYR A 737 -7.61 -1.08 -11.72
N THR A 738 -6.84 -0.32 -12.52
CA THR A 738 -6.12 -0.83 -13.68
C THR A 738 -4.65 -0.43 -13.63
N TRP A 739 -3.78 -1.32 -14.12
CA TRP A 739 -2.35 -1.05 -14.20
C TRP A 739 -1.97 0.07 -15.17
N GLU A 740 -2.81 0.33 -16.18
CA GLU A 740 -2.64 1.46 -17.10
C GLU A 740 -2.78 2.80 -16.37
N LEU A 741 -3.87 2.98 -15.62
CA LEU A 741 -4.09 4.18 -14.80
C LEU A 741 -3.01 4.33 -13.72
N TYR A 742 -2.57 3.20 -13.15
CA TYR A 742 -1.47 3.16 -12.19
C TYR A 742 -0.19 3.74 -12.79
N ALA A 743 0.25 3.21 -13.94
CA ALA A 743 1.50 3.59 -14.59
C ALA A 743 1.47 5.06 -15.03
N GLU A 744 0.35 5.52 -15.60
CA GLU A 744 0.18 6.92 -15.99
C GLU A 744 0.35 7.87 -14.79
N ARG A 745 -0.30 7.55 -13.67
CA ARG A 745 -0.21 8.33 -12.43
C ARG A 745 1.19 8.30 -11.86
N MET A 746 1.80 7.13 -11.71
CA MET A 746 3.17 6.98 -11.20
C MET A 746 4.16 7.83 -12.02
N MET A 747 4.07 7.79 -13.35
CA MET A 747 4.92 8.56 -14.24
C MET A 747 4.72 10.08 -14.11
N THR A 748 3.49 10.53 -13.87
CA THR A 748 3.21 11.94 -13.63
C THR A 748 3.71 12.40 -12.26
N LEU A 749 3.51 11.58 -11.22
CA LEU A 749 4.00 11.84 -9.87
C LEU A 749 5.53 11.97 -9.84
N SER A 750 6.26 11.00 -10.38
CA SER A 750 7.72 11.00 -10.35
C SER A 750 8.35 12.26 -10.95
N ARG A 751 7.76 12.78 -12.04
CA ARG A 751 8.19 14.04 -12.67
C ARG A 751 7.89 15.27 -11.81
N ILE A 752 6.68 15.34 -11.25
CA ILE A 752 6.27 16.49 -10.41
C ILE A 752 7.07 16.53 -9.11
N TYR A 753 7.25 15.39 -8.43
CA TYR A 753 8.08 15.34 -7.22
C TYR A 753 9.57 15.52 -7.53
N GLY A 754 10.05 15.09 -8.70
CA GLY A 754 11.41 15.42 -9.17
C GLY A 754 11.61 16.93 -9.31
N PHE A 755 10.64 17.63 -9.91
CA PHE A 755 10.66 19.10 -9.96
C PHE A 755 10.56 19.73 -8.56
N TRP A 756 9.65 19.26 -7.71
CA TRP A 756 9.50 19.78 -6.34
C TRP A 756 10.78 19.60 -5.51
N LYS A 757 11.44 18.44 -5.62
CA LYS A 757 12.73 18.15 -4.99
C LYS A 757 13.80 19.15 -5.42
N TYR A 758 13.87 19.46 -6.71
CA TYR A 758 14.78 20.48 -7.23
C TYR A 758 14.49 21.87 -6.64
N VAL A 759 13.22 22.24 -6.50
CA VAL A 759 12.78 23.56 -6.01
C VAL A 759 12.98 23.73 -4.49
N THR A 760 12.81 22.67 -3.71
CA THR A 760 12.76 22.72 -2.22
C THR A 760 13.96 22.11 -1.50
N ASN A 761 15.04 21.78 -2.23
CA ASN A 761 16.15 20.99 -1.71
C ASN A 761 16.78 21.58 -0.42
N LEU A 762 16.91 22.90 -0.32
CA LEU A 762 17.50 23.57 0.86
C LEU A 762 16.65 23.43 2.13
N GLU A 763 15.32 23.32 2.00
CA GLU A 763 14.40 23.24 3.14
C GLU A 763 14.35 21.83 3.76
N ARG A 764 14.92 20.82 3.08
CA ARG A 764 14.91 19.40 3.51
C ARG A 764 16.20 18.93 4.18
N ASP A 765 17.22 19.77 4.28
CA ASP A 765 18.52 19.36 4.84
C ASP A 765 18.44 19.03 6.33
N GLU A 766 17.62 19.75 7.11
CA GLU A 766 17.48 19.54 8.55
C GLU A 766 16.87 18.16 8.88
N ILE A 767 15.75 17.82 8.24
CA ILE A 767 15.12 16.51 8.42
C ILE A 767 16.04 15.39 7.96
N ARG A 768 16.78 15.59 6.86
CA ARG A 768 17.75 14.62 6.38
C ARG A 768 18.81 14.30 7.43
N ARG A 769 19.41 15.31 8.07
CA ARG A 769 20.41 15.09 9.14
C ARG A 769 19.81 14.41 10.37
N TYR A 770 18.58 14.75 10.73
CA TYR A 770 17.89 14.08 11.82
C TYR A 770 17.64 12.59 11.53
N LEU A 771 17.23 12.25 10.31
CA LEU A 771 17.04 10.86 9.89
C LEU A 771 18.36 10.09 9.78
N GLU A 772 19.44 10.71 9.30
CA GLU A 772 20.79 10.12 9.32
C GLU A 772 21.24 9.77 10.75
N MET A 773 20.93 10.62 11.72
CA MET A 773 21.22 10.39 13.14
C MET A 773 20.37 9.22 13.68
N LEU A 774 19.07 9.17 13.40
CA LEU A 774 18.21 8.04 13.79
C LEU A 774 18.70 6.73 13.17
N TYR A 775 19.07 6.74 11.90
CA TYR A 775 19.64 5.56 11.24
C TYR A 775 20.91 5.09 11.93
N THR A 776 21.86 6.01 12.16
CA THR A 776 23.20 5.68 12.67
C THR A 776 23.17 5.28 14.15
N LEU A 777 22.36 5.97 14.97
CA LEU A 777 22.38 5.84 16.43
C LEU A 777 21.24 4.98 16.99
N GLN A 778 20.21 4.65 16.21
CA GLN A 778 19.11 3.77 16.64
C GLN A 778 19.04 2.52 15.77
N PHE A 779 18.77 2.66 14.46
CA PHE A 779 18.57 1.50 13.59
C PHE A 779 19.81 0.60 13.53
N ARG A 780 20.98 1.16 13.21
CA ARG A 780 22.20 0.39 12.99
C ARG A 780 22.61 -0.42 14.24
N PRO A 781 22.60 0.12 15.47
CA PRO A 781 22.82 -0.68 16.68
C PRO A 781 21.82 -1.82 16.88
N LEU A 782 20.52 -1.57 16.62
CA LEU A 782 19.49 -2.60 16.75
C LEU A 782 19.72 -3.74 15.75
N ALA A 783 20.05 -3.42 14.51
CA ALA A 783 20.35 -4.39 13.48
C ALA A 783 21.61 -5.21 13.81
N HIS A 784 22.69 -4.57 14.27
CA HIS A 784 23.91 -5.29 14.66
C HIS A 784 23.70 -6.22 15.86
N ALA A 785 22.81 -5.88 16.80
CA ALA A 785 22.53 -6.73 17.96
C ALA A 785 21.92 -8.10 17.61
N MET A 786 21.43 -8.27 16.37
CA MET A 786 20.91 -9.55 15.89
C MET A 786 22.01 -10.50 15.37
N LEU A 787 23.20 -9.97 15.08
CA LEU A 787 24.35 -10.80 14.71
C LEU A 787 24.92 -11.47 15.97
N PRO A 788 25.46 -12.70 15.86
CA PRO A 788 26.15 -13.32 16.98
C PRO A 788 27.31 -12.41 17.44
N PRO A 789 27.56 -12.30 18.77
CA PRO A 789 28.68 -11.52 19.27
C PRO A 789 30.00 -12.11 18.77
N ASP A 790 30.88 -11.24 18.27
CA ASP A 790 32.25 -11.57 17.84
C ASP A 790 33.13 -12.14 18.97
#